data_AF-A0A7C6TYU3-F1
#
_entry.id   AF-A0A7C6TYU3-F1
#
_cell.length_a   1.000
_cell.length_b   1.000
_cell.length_c   1.000
_cell.angle_alpha   90.00
_cell.angle_beta   90.00
_cell.angle_gamma   90.00
#
_symmetry.space_group_name_H-M   'P 1'
#
loop_
_entity.id
_entity.type
_entity.pdbx_description
1 polymer ?
#
loop_
_entity_poly.entity_id
_entity_poly.type
_entity_poly.pdbx_seq_one_letter_code
_entity_poly.pdbx_strand_id
1 'polypeptide(L)'
;MKKLLIVILTLCSGMLLIPDAKAQVFEHAQTTTNESVIANSYKDVLKTWQDEGYRDDIEFHEVIAPSSFSFDVEAGSLVLDATYENFLEDNDFMDISNGEVFEFNNLSDELQTIKATVNVEQAGLYKIGFDYFAQNETISQIEVEVKVNDKLPYYEASQVVIPSLFTTPSTFTQDRYGNDIMPMSSHLRRWQQIFIRDASRLYEQGLLFQLNAGANDIEITRRSGYFKLGQIYVENFQTYIDYETYLNSYDGPYITDTQFEIEAENVAYKNDVSIRYTTDRNPTNRPFALIEARLNVLDGGTFKKSGQTIFYDLDVPKTGFYQITLKALMTKEHTKVFRTLTIDGKVPFDEAQRIGIPTMGWKNYTLNIDGQPLWFYLTQGHHTLGFEVNSAPYREIYHRVNDVMRGVNDISIDIKKLTGNQVDESRDWVISDYMPNLARDLTHYGDLIKASYDEFKQISGAKKDADIASGLKATYGWLYDLAKNPNDVPKNIDRLTGATTSVLQRLGIVLPLIIDAPLTIEKFYVHGEDAKFSRANPGFFENIWYEIRRFFASFFSTQYQISSDNEALTIWVNRSRQYVNLMQQLVDDQFTTQTGMRVDISIMPNEDKLILATSSNSQPDLALGVAGWRPYDFAIRNALVDLSTLDGFDEVTKRFKPGAFMQLIYQEGVYGLPETQNFNILFYRRDILESLQLDVPDTWTDVLDMLPELQRFGMNFYSMLSSATAFKAFSTTMPFIMQHGGSIYGPGALTANLDSEEVIQAMTLMSDLFTVYALPLEVGSFYNQFRYG
;
A
#
# COMPACT_ATOMS: atom_id res chain seq x y z
N MET A 1 -55.30 -31.36 31.30
CA MET A 1 -55.78 -30.74 30.05
C MET A 1 -54.81 -29.64 29.56
N LYS A 2 -53.56 -30.00 29.23
CA LYS A 2 -52.59 -29.11 28.54
C LYS A 2 -51.65 -29.88 27.58
N LYS A 3 -51.87 -31.19 27.40
CA LYS A 3 -51.13 -32.05 26.45
C LYS A 3 -52.00 -32.62 25.31
N LEU A 4 -53.28 -32.24 25.25
CA LEU A 4 -54.21 -32.66 24.20
C LEU A 4 -54.48 -31.58 23.13
N LEU A 5 -54.07 -30.32 23.38
CA LEU A 5 -54.30 -29.20 22.46
C LEU A 5 -53.18 -29.04 21.39
N ILE A 6 -51.99 -29.57 21.66
CA ILE A 6 -50.80 -29.40 20.78
C ILE A 6 -50.78 -30.42 19.64
N VAL A 7 -51.46 -31.56 19.79
CA VAL A 7 -51.56 -32.61 18.76
C VAL A 7 -52.68 -32.31 17.74
N ILE A 8 -53.65 -31.47 18.08
CA ILE A 8 -54.77 -31.11 17.19
C ILE A 8 -54.45 -29.93 16.28
N LEU A 9 -53.48 -29.06 16.64
CA LEU A 9 -53.03 -27.97 15.76
C LEU A 9 -51.99 -28.40 14.70
N THR A 10 -51.37 -29.58 14.85
CA THR A 10 -50.40 -30.11 13.87
C THR A 10 -51.05 -30.95 12.76
N LEU A 11 -52.38 -31.15 12.80
CA LEU A 11 -53.11 -32.06 11.90
C LEU A 11 -54.10 -31.38 10.93
N CYS A 12 -54.20 -30.05 10.91
CA CYS A 12 -55.19 -29.31 10.10
C CYS A 12 -54.61 -28.27 9.13
N SER A 13 -53.40 -28.46 8.60
CA SER A 13 -52.87 -27.61 7.52
C SER A 13 -52.27 -28.41 6.36
N GLY A 14 -52.77 -29.64 6.16
CA GLY A 14 -52.57 -30.40 4.93
C GLY A 14 -53.87 -30.46 4.14
N MET A 15 -53.99 -29.61 3.11
CA MET A 15 -54.80 -29.75 1.89
C MET A 15 -55.21 -28.37 1.37
N LEU A 16 -54.33 -27.76 0.59
CA LEU A 16 -54.74 -26.90 -0.51
C LEU A 16 -54.03 -27.41 -1.77
N LEU A 17 -54.86 -27.90 -2.69
CA LEU A 17 -54.50 -28.36 -4.02
C LEU A 17 -53.84 -27.22 -4.79
N ILE A 18 -52.58 -27.41 -5.21
CA ILE A 18 -51.93 -26.60 -6.25
C ILE A 18 -51.96 -27.44 -7.54
N PRO A 19 -52.36 -26.88 -8.71
CA PRO A 19 -52.44 -27.64 -9.95
C PRO A 19 -51.05 -28.09 -10.42
N ASP A 20 -50.99 -29.26 -11.07
CA ASP A 20 -49.84 -29.71 -11.85
C ASP A 20 -49.44 -28.66 -12.90
N ALA A 21 -48.49 -27.79 -12.55
CA ALA A 21 -47.72 -27.03 -13.52
C ALA A 21 -46.44 -27.82 -13.80
N LYS A 22 -46.45 -28.57 -14.91
CA LYS A 22 -45.24 -29.17 -15.48
C LYS A 22 -44.17 -28.09 -15.58
N ALA A 23 -43.03 -28.29 -14.93
CA ALA A 23 -41.84 -27.48 -15.17
C ALA A 23 -41.51 -27.53 -16.66
N GLN A 24 -41.78 -26.43 -17.36
CA GLN A 24 -41.15 -26.20 -18.66
C GLN A 24 -39.68 -26.00 -18.37
N VAL A 25 -38.88 -26.96 -18.84
CA VAL A 25 -37.44 -26.81 -19.03
C VAL A 25 -37.26 -25.56 -19.88
N PHE A 26 -36.76 -24.48 -19.27
CA PHE A 26 -36.25 -23.34 -20.02
C PHE A 26 -34.92 -23.78 -20.65
N GLU A 27 -35.02 -24.45 -21.80
CA GLU A 27 -33.93 -24.53 -22.77
C GLU A 27 -33.75 -23.14 -23.39
N HIS A 28 -32.99 -22.29 -22.71
CA HIS A 28 -32.16 -21.29 -23.36
C HIS A 28 -30.80 -21.34 -22.67
N ALA A 29 -29.99 -22.30 -23.10
CA ALA A 29 -28.55 -22.16 -23.01
C ALA A 29 -28.16 -20.97 -23.91
N GLN A 30 -28.28 -19.75 -23.38
CA GLN A 30 -27.39 -18.71 -23.83
C GLN A 30 -26.00 -19.18 -23.43
N THR A 31 -25.22 -19.59 -24.42
CA THR A 31 -23.76 -19.55 -24.35
C THR A 31 -23.37 -18.11 -24.07
N THR A 32 -23.43 -17.69 -22.81
CA THR A 32 -22.69 -16.55 -22.33
C THR A 32 -21.23 -16.94 -22.49
N THR A 33 -20.60 -16.42 -23.54
CA THR A 33 -19.17 -16.16 -23.51
C THR A 33 -18.90 -15.48 -22.17
N ASN A 34 -18.15 -16.13 -21.29
CA ASN A 34 -17.61 -15.53 -20.07
C ASN A 34 -16.62 -14.44 -20.51
N GLU A 35 -17.12 -13.33 -21.03
CA GLU A 35 -16.34 -12.10 -21.09
C GLU A 35 -16.11 -11.71 -19.64
N SER A 36 -14.83 -11.70 -19.25
CA SER A 36 -14.41 -11.22 -17.94
C SER A 36 -14.93 -9.79 -17.76
N VAL A 37 -15.80 -9.61 -16.77
CA VAL A 37 -16.29 -8.30 -16.28
C VAL A 37 -15.13 -7.38 -15.86
N ILE A 38 -13.94 -7.96 -15.59
CA ILE A 38 -12.74 -7.24 -15.17
C ILE A 38 -11.77 -7.12 -16.37
N ALA A 39 -11.19 -5.93 -16.56
CA ALA A 39 -10.14 -5.71 -17.57
C ALA A 39 -8.98 -6.72 -17.43
N ASN A 40 -8.46 -7.19 -18.57
CA ASN A 40 -7.37 -8.17 -18.59
C ASN A 40 -6.08 -7.60 -17.99
N SER A 41 -5.31 -8.45 -17.31
CA SER A 41 -4.01 -8.07 -16.75
C SER A 41 -2.96 -7.95 -17.85
N TYR A 42 -1.93 -7.12 -17.62
CA TYR A 42 -0.82 -6.96 -18.54
C TYR A 42 -0.14 -8.30 -18.86
N LYS A 43 0.03 -9.19 -17.86
CA LYS A 43 0.61 -10.53 -18.05
C LYS A 43 -0.14 -11.32 -19.12
N ASP A 44 -1.47 -11.32 -19.06
CA ASP A 44 -2.32 -12.10 -19.96
C ASP A 44 -2.35 -11.49 -21.37
N VAL A 45 -2.42 -10.15 -21.44
CA VAL A 45 -2.42 -9.40 -22.71
C VAL A 45 -1.06 -9.53 -23.41
N LEU A 46 0.05 -9.37 -22.69
CA LEU A 46 1.39 -9.53 -23.23
C LEU A 46 1.59 -10.92 -23.83
N LYS A 47 1.18 -11.97 -23.11
CA LYS A 47 1.25 -13.33 -23.61
C LYS A 47 0.44 -13.51 -24.89
N THR A 48 -0.76 -12.93 -24.95
CA THR A 48 -1.61 -12.98 -26.14
C THR A 48 -0.91 -12.33 -27.34
N TRP A 49 -0.32 -11.14 -27.16
CA TRP A 49 0.43 -10.47 -28.23
C TRP A 49 1.66 -11.26 -28.69
N GLN A 50 2.38 -11.90 -27.76
CA GLN A 50 3.51 -12.77 -28.09
C GLN A 50 3.06 -14.01 -28.87
N ASP A 51 1.94 -14.63 -28.48
CA ASP A 51 1.34 -15.77 -29.19
C ASP A 51 0.82 -15.37 -30.59
N GLU A 52 0.38 -14.11 -30.77
CA GLU A 52 0.03 -13.51 -32.06
C GLU A 52 1.24 -13.14 -32.93
N GLY A 53 2.46 -13.24 -32.38
CA GLY A 53 3.72 -13.05 -33.10
C GLY A 53 4.25 -11.61 -33.11
N TYR A 54 3.73 -10.72 -32.26
CA TYR A 54 4.32 -9.39 -32.09
C TYR A 54 5.69 -9.50 -31.41
N ARG A 55 6.65 -8.73 -31.92
CA ARG A 55 8.04 -8.69 -31.46
C ARG A 55 8.32 -7.45 -30.64
N ASP A 56 9.16 -7.57 -29.62
CA ASP A 56 9.62 -6.49 -28.72
C ASP A 56 11.07 -6.06 -28.98
N ASP A 57 11.76 -6.73 -29.90
CA ASP A 57 13.15 -6.51 -30.30
C ASP A 57 13.29 -5.76 -31.64
N ILE A 58 12.22 -5.12 -32.12
CA ILE A 58 12.24 -4.30 -33.34
C ILE A 58 12.93 -2.98 -33.02
N GLU A 59 14.20 -2.83 -33.40
CA GLU A 59 14.98 -1.61 -33.20
C GLU A 59 14.20 -0.37 -33.68
N PHE A 60 13.88 0.50 -32.72
CA PHE A 60 13.07 1.69 -32.95
C PHE A 60 13.32 2.66 -31.80
N HIS A 61 13.47 3.94 -32.14
CA HIS A 61 13.53 5.03 -31.17
C HIS A 61 12.98 6.28 -31.85
N GLU A 62 11.88 6.79 -31.33
CA GLU A 62 11.25 8.02 -31.78
C GLU A 62 10.94 8.90 -30.57
N VAL A 63 11.11 10.21 -30.76
CA VAL A 63 10.85 11.22 -29.75
C VAL A 63 9.76 12.16 -30.27
N ILE A 64 8.75 12.42 -29.46
CA ILE A 64 7.59 13.25 -29.81
C ILE A 64 7.65 14.55 -29.02
N ALA A 65 7.74 15.68 -29.74
CA ALA A 65 7.84 17.00 -29.13
C ALA A 65 6.50 17.49 -28.54
N PRO A 66 6.50 18.22 -27.42
CA PRO A 66 5.28 18.78 -26.82
C PRO A 66 4.45 19.66 -27.77
N SER A 67 5.11 20.37 -28.70
CA SER A 67 4.44 21.20 -29.71
C SER A 67 3.55 20.42 -30.69
N SER A 68 3.70 19.09 -30.75
CA SER A 68 2.86 18.21 -31.57
C SER A 68 1.67 17.61 -30.82
N PHE A 69 1.54 17.85 -29.51
CA PHE A 69 0.45 17.30 -28.71
C PHE A 69 -0.89 17.94 -29.10
N SER A 70 -1.94 17.12 -29.14
CA SER A 70 -3.33 17.55 -29.29
C SER A 70 -4.05 17.46 -27.94
N PHE A 71 -4.70 18.54 -27.52
CA PHE A 71 -5.36 18.64 -26.21
C PHE A 71 -6.50 19.67 -26.23
N ASP A 72 -7.43 19.54 -25.29
CA ASP A 72 -8.44 20.58 -25.05
C ASP A 72 -7.81 21.80 -24.37
N VAL A 73 -8.26 23.00 -24.71
CA VAL A 73 -7.79 24.26 -24.10
C VAL A 73 -8.02 24.26 -22.59
N GLU A 74 -9.06 23.58 -22.11
CA GLU A 74 -9.32 23.43 -20.67
C GLU A 74 -8.33 22.49 -19.96
N ALA A 75 -7.66 21.61 -20.72
CA ALA A 75 -6.73 20.62 -20.19
C ALA A 75 -5.39 21.22 -19.76
N GLY A 76 -4.94 22.31 -20.40
CA GLY A 76 -3.64 22.92 -20.11
C GLY A 76 -3.10 23.76 -21.25
N SER A 77 -1.79 24.05 -21.20
CA SER A 77 -1.12 24.86 -22.21
C SER A 77 0.35 24.49 -22.39
N LEU A 78 0.88 24.77 -23.58
CA LEU A 78 2.32 24.75 -23.83
C LEU A 78 2.99 25.99 -23.23
N VAL A 79 4.09 25.78 -22.53
CA VAL A 79 4.89 26.82 -21.87
C VAL A 79 6.37 26.59 -22.14
N LEU A 80 7.17 27.65 -22.12
CA LEU A 80 8.63 27.54 -22.19
C LEU A 80 9.21 27.36 -20.79
N ASP A 81 10.12 26.39 -20.64
CA ASP A 81 10.82 26.11 -19.40
C ASP A 81 12.32 25.92 -19.64
N ALA A 82 13.12 26.94 -19.33
CA ALA A 82 14.57 26.89 -19.50
C ALA A 82 15.25 25.80 -18.64
N THR A 83 14.60 25.32 -17.58
CA THR A 83 15.15 24.20 -16.79
C THR A 83 15.01 22.86 -17.51
N TYR A 84 14.11 22.77 -18.50
CA TYR A 84 13.94 21.57 -19.31
C TYR A 84 15.06 21.43 -20.35
N GLU A 85 15.46 22.53 -20.99
CA GLU A 85 16.60 22.53 -21.93
C GLU A 85 17.88 22.04 -21.25
N ASN A 86 18.19 22.57 -20.05
CA ASN A 86 19.34 22.10 -19.26
C ASN A 86 19.23 20.61 -18.92
N PHE A 87 18.03 20.13 -18.59
CA PHE A 87 17.83 18.71 -18.30
C PHE A 87 18.11 17.82 -19.51
N LEU A 88 17.68 18.23 -20.71
CA LEU A 88 17.96 17.50 -21.95
C LEU A 88 19.47 17.49 -22.24
N GLU A 89 20.13 18.64 -22.09
CA GLU A 89 21.59 18.76 -22.29
C GLU A 89 22.38 17.91 -21.28
N ASP A 90 22.07 18.00 -19.99
CA ASP A 90 22.75 17.27 -18.91
C ASP A 90 22.64 15.74 -19.05
N ASN A 91 21.64 15.24 -19.78
CA ASN A 91 21.40 13.80 -19.99
C ASN A 91 21.77 13.33 -21.41
N ASP A 92 22.34 14.19 -22.25
CA ASP A 92 22.62 13.94 -23.67
C ASP A 92 21.36 13.50 -24.45
N PHE A 93 20.19 14.05 -24.11
CA PHE A 93 18.93 13.78 -24.81
C PHE A 93 18.77 14.67 -26.04
N MET A 94 18.11 14.15 -27.07
CA MET A 94 17.81 14.92 -28.27
C MET A 94 16.81 16.02 -27.93
N ASP A 95 17.20 17.29 -28.12
CA ASP A 95 16.25 18.40 -27.97
C ASP A 95 15.51 18.67 -29.29
N ILE A 96 14.26 18.22 -29.35
CA ILE A 96 13.29 18.58 -30.39
C ILE A 96 12.19 19.50 -29.87
N SER A 97 12.27 19.88 -28.60
CA SER A 97 11.26 20.67 -27.89
C SER A 97 11.54 22.17 -27.92
N ASN A 98 12.80 22.60 -28.06
CA ASN A 98 13.22 23.99 -27.92
C ASN A 98 12.69 24.62 -26.60
N GLY A 99 12.77 23.85 -25.51
CA GLY A 99 12.30 24.26 -24.19
C GLY A 99 10.77 24.28 -23.99
N GLU A 100 9.97 23.92 -25.00
CA GLU A 100 8.51 23.80 -24.85
C GLU A 100 8.12 22.56 -24.05
N VAL A 101 7.21 22.74 -23.09
CA VAL A 101 6.64 21.67 -22.25
C VAL A 101 5.14 21.88 -22.10
N PHE A 102 4.39 20.81 -21.85
CA PHE A 102 2.96 20.89 -21.58
C PHE A 102 2.69 20.99 -20.07
N GLU A 103 1.96 22.01 -19.64
CA GLU A 103 1.54 22.20 -18.25
C GLU A 103 0.04 21.95 -18.13
N PHE A 104 -0.33 20.93 -17.34
CA PHE A 104 -1.72 20.60 -17.04
C PHE A 104 -2.39 21.72 -16.23
N ASN A 105 -3.67 21.95 -16.48
CA ASN A 105 -4.45 22.97 -15.75
C ASN A 105 -4.65 22.56 -14.29
N ASN A 106 -4.03 23.32 -13.36
CA ASN A 106 -4.09 23.03 -11.94
C ASN A 106 -5.30 23.62 -11.19
N LEU A 107 -6.20 24.31 -11.90
CA LEU A 107 -7.41 24.92 -11.35
C LEU A 107 -8.66 24.05 -11.56
N SER A 108 -8.53 22.93 -12.29
CA SER A 108 -9.63 22.00 -12.57
C SER A 108 -9.30 20.61 -12.04
N ASP A 109 -10.28 20.03 -11.35
CA ASP A 109 -10.26 18.64 -10.90
C ASP A 109 -10.87 17.68 -11.94
N GLU A 110 -11.28 18.18 -13.11
CA GLU A 110 -11.73 17.33 -14.22
C GLU A 110 -10.55 16.55 -14.83
N LEU A 111 -10.87 15.43 -15.48
CA LEU A 111 -9.87 14.61 -16.17
C LEU A 111 -9.33 15.37 -17.39
N GLN A 112 -8.01 15.48 -17.47
CA GLN A 112 -7.32 16.21 -18.51
C GLN A 112 -6.48 15.25 -19.33
N THR A 113 -6.63 15.32 -20.66
CA THR A 113 -6.01 14.38 -21.58
C THR A 113 -5.22 15.12 -22.65
N ILE A 114 -4.04 14.59 -22.96
CA ILE A 114 -3.28 14.93 -24.15
C ILE A 114 -3.21 13.71 -25.08
N LYS A 115 -3.12 13.95 -26.38
CA LYS A 115 -2.86 12.94 -27.41
C LYS A 115 -1.57 13.29 -28.16
N ALA A 116 -0.76 12.28 -28.43
CA ALA A 116 0.46 12.38 -29.22
C ALA A 116 0.47 11.26 -30.27
N THR A 117 0.92 11.55 -31.49
CA THR A 117 0.93 10.55 -32.57
C THR A 117 2.36 10.11 -32.90
N VAL A 118 2.58 8.81 -33.01
CA VAL A 118 3.84 8.18 -33.42
C VAL A 118 3.64 7.34 -34.68
N ASN A 119 4.60 7.35 -35.60
CA ASN A 119 4.57 6.49 -36.78
C ASN A 119 5.62 5.39 -36.63
N VAL A 120 5.20 4.13 -36.66
CA VAL A 120 6.13 2.98 -36.58
C VAL A 120 6.15 2.22 -37.91
N GLU A 121 7.33 1.83 -38.38
CA GLU A 121 7.47 1.14 -39.67
C GLU A 121 6.90 -0.29 -39.65
N GLN A 122 6.99 -0.94 -38.50
CA GLN A 122 6.57 -2.33 -38.29
C GLN A 122 5.62 -2.39 -37.10
N ALA A 123 4.62 -3.28 -37.17
CA ALA A 123 3.78 -3.54 -36.02
C ALA A 123 4.58 -4.34 -34.99
N GLY A 124 4.48 -3.97 -33.71
CA GLY A 124 5.38 -4.48 -32.68
C GLY A 124 4.97 -4.08 -31.27
N LEU A 125 5.80 -4.50 -30.32
CA LEU A 125 5.70 -4.16 -28.91
C LEU A 125 6.77 -3.13 -28.56
N TYR A 126 6.35 -2.00 -28.01
CA TYR A 126 7.22 -0.86 -27.73
C TYR A 126 7.05 -0.39 -26.29
N LYS A 127 8.12 0.13 -25.70
CA LYS A 127 8.05 0.89 -24.46
C LYS A 127 7.62 2.32 -24.78
N ILE A 128 6.83 2.89 -23.89
CA ILE A 128 6.47 4.31 -23.91
C ILE A 128 7.01 4.94 -22.63
N GLY A 129 7.72 6.05 -22.77
CA GLY A 129 8.23 6.86 -21.67
C GLY A 129 8.01 8.34 -21.93
N PHE A 130 8.24 9.18 -20.92
CA PHE A 130 8.16 10.62 -21.06
C PHE A 130 8.97 11.33 -19.99
N ASP A 131 9.30 12.58 -20.27
CA ASP A 131 9.87 13.49 -19.29
C ASP A 131 8.78 14.16 -18.48
N TYR A 132 9.03 14.37 -17.19
CA TYR A 132 8.10 15.05 -16.33
C TYR A 132 8.78 15.90 -15.25
N PHE A 133 8.07 16.93 -14.82
CA PHE A 133 8.43 17.78 -13.69
C PHE A 133 7.30 17.77 -12.67
N ALA A 134 7.48 17.06 -11.55
CA ALA A 134 6.47 16.96 -10.50
C ALA A 134 6.23 18.31 -9.81
N GLN A 135 4.96 18.73 -9.72
CA GLN A 135 4.52 19.99 -9.09
C GLN A 135 3.61 19.75 -7.88
N ASN A 136 3.53 18.52 -7.38
CA ASN A 136 2.73 18.22 -6.18
C ASN A 136 3.21 19.02 -4.97
N GLU A 137 2.25 19.61 -4.25
CA GLU A 137 2.46 20.25 -2.94
C GLU A 137 2.17 19.28 -1.78
N THR A 138 1.52 18.16 -2.08
CA THR A 138 1.18 17.11 -1.10
C THR A 138 2.00 15.85 -1.35
N ILE A 139 1.97 14.94 -0.37
CA ILE A 139 2.59 13.61 -0.49
C ILE A 139 1.82 12.65 -1.42
N SER A 140 0.73 13.10 -2.04
CA SER A 140 -0.04 12.28 -2.98
C SER A 140 0.82 11.92 -4.19
N GLN A 141 0.61 10.72 -4.72
CA GLN A 141 1.28 10.29 -5.95
C GLN A 141 0.64 10.96 -7.17
N ILE A 142 1.41 11.05 -8.26
CA ILE A 142 0.88 11.44 -9.57
C ILE A 142 0.42 10.15 -10.24
N GLU A 143 -0.81 10.13 -10.73
CA GLU A 143 -1.36 8.98 -11.45
C GLU A 143 -1.81 9.40 -12.85
N VAL A 144 -1.45 8.59 -13.84
CA VAL A 144 -1.87 8.76 -15.23
C VAL A 144 -2.47 7.48 -15.78
N GLU A 145 -3.40 7.65 -16.71
CA GLU A 145 -3.89 6.58 -17.58
C GLU A 145 -3.28 6.74 -18.97
N VAL A 146 -2.89 5.62 -19.57
CA VAL A 146 -2.32 5.58 -20.92
C VAL A 146 -3.16 4.70 -21.83
N LYS A 147 -3.62 5.27 -22.95
CA LYS A 147 -4.32 4.53 -24.02
C LYS A 147 -3.51 4.56 -25.30
N VAL A 148 -3.72 3.55 -26.12
CA VAL A 148 -3.20 3.48 -27.48
C VAL A 148 -4.37 3.26 -28.43
N ASN A 149 -4.48 4.12 -29.45
CA ASN A 149 -5.55 4.07 -30.46
C ASN A 149 -6.96 3.99 -29.83
N ASP A 150 -7.26 4.93 -28.93
CA ASP A 150 -8.50 5.04 -28.12
C ASP A 150 -8.82 3.84 -27.21
N LYS A 151 -7.90 2.87 -27.07
CA LYS A 151 -8.10 1.65 -26.27
C LYS A 151 -7.18 1.63 -25.06
N LEU A 152 -7.75 1.25 -23.91
CA LEU A 152 -6.96 0.85 -22.76
C LEU A 152 -6.39 -0.56 -23.03
N PRO A 153 -5.05 -0.73 -23.15
CA PRO A 153 -4.48 -2.00 -23.58
C PRO A 153 -4.60 -3.10 -22.51
N TYR A 154 -4.48 -2.73 -21.23
CA TYR A 154 -4.55 -3.62 -20.08
C TYR A 154 -4.79 -2.79 -18.80
N TYR A 155 -5.21 -3.46 -17.71
CA TYR A 155 -5.58 -2.81 -16.45
C TYR A 155 -4.46 -1.93 -15.85
N GLU A 156 -3.20 -2.36 -15.92
CA GLU A 156 -2.06 -1.63 -15.37
C GLU A 156 -1.83 -0.27 -16.06
N ALA A 157 -2.28 -0.11 -17.32
CA ALA A 157 -2.17 1.16 -18.04
C ALA A 157 -3.16 2.23 -17.53
N SER A 158 -4.19 1.86 -16.75
CA SER A 158 -5.15 2.83 -16.21
C SER A 158 -4.70 3.48 -14.89
N GLN A 159 -3.59 3.02 -14.33
CA GLN A 159 -3.12 3.37 -12.98
C GLN A 159 -1.59 3.48 -12.92
N VAL A 160 -1.01 4.13 -13.91
CA VAL A 160 0.44 4.35 -13.97
C VAL A 160 0.81 5.40 -12.92
N VAL A 161 1.64 4.99 -11.96
CA VAL A 161 2.14 5.87 -10.90
C VAL A 161 3.44 6.54 -11.36
N ILE A 162 3.54 7.85 -11.21
CA ILE A 162 4.76 8.63 -11.47
C ILE A 162 5.29 9.18 -10.13
N PRO A 163 6.57 8.92 -9.77
CA PRO A 163 7.09 9.28 -8.46
C PRO A 163 7.49 10.75 -8.37
N SER A 164 7.25 11.36 -7.21
CA SER A 164 7.87 12.64 -6.83
C SER A 164 9.21 12.41 -6.15
N LEU A 165 10.14 13.37 -6.22
CA LEU A 165 11.40 13.32 -5.49
C LEU A 165 11.35 14.15 -4.22
N PHE A 166 12.14 13.74 -3.23
CA PHE A 166 12.24 14.37 -1.93
C PHE A 166 13.68 14.43 -1.46
N THR A 167 14.06 15.53 -0.81
CA THR A 167 15.28 15.60 0.01
C THR A 167 14.92 15.45 1.48
N THR A 168 15.87 14.97 2.28
CA THR A 168 15.72 14.89 3.74
C THR A 168 17.05 15.31 4.36
N PRO A 169 17.06 16.31 5.24
CA PRO A 169 18.29 16.71 5.94
C PRO A 169 18.96 15.51 6.60
N SER A 170 20.28 15.45 6.52
CA SER A 170 21.09 14.45 7.22
C SER A 170 21.70 14.99 8.53
N THR A 171 21.37 16.23 8.88
CA THR A 171 21.63 16.81 10.19
C THR A 171 20.36 16.77 11.03
N PHE A 172 20.48 16.27 12.26
CA PHE A 172 19.33 16.03 13.13
C PHE A 172 19.33 17.01 14.30
N THR A 173 18.16 17.63 14.54
CA THR A 173 17.89 18.28 15.81
C THR A 173 17.73 17.23 16.90
N GLN A 174 18.01 17.63 18.14
CA GLN A 174 17.89 16.74 19.30
C GLN A 174 16.75 17.19 20.20
N ASP A 175 16.04 16.21 20.78
CA ASP A 175 15.07 16.48 21.83
C ASP A 175 15.77 16.86 23.15
N ARG A 176 14.99 17.26 24.16
CA ARG A 176 15.49 17.60 25.52
C ARG A 176 16.28 16.49 26.21
N TYR A 177 16.17 15.26 25.72
CA TYR A 177 16.89 14.10 26.23
C TYR A 177 18.10 13.73 25.37
N GLY A 178 18.44 14.58 24.40
CA GLY A 178 19.54 14.38 23.49
C GLY A 178 19.27 13.31 22.43
N ASN A 179 18.05 12.85 22.18
CA ASN A 179 17.74 11.93 21.08
C ASN A 179 17.59 12.68 19.77
N ASP A 180 18.07 12.12 18.67
CA ASP A 180 17.85 12.68 17.33
C ASP A 180 16.37 12.60 16.95
N ILE A 181 15.88 13.65 16.29
CA ILE A 181 14.52 13.74 15.79
C ILE A 181 14.52 13.57 14.27
N MET A 182 13.59 12.77 13.75
CA MET A 182 13.44 12.54 12.31
C MET A 182 13.10 13.86 11.61
N PRO A 183 13.94 14.34 10.69
CA PRO A 183 13.69 15.60 10.01
C PRO A 183 12.56 15.46 9.00
N MET A 184 11.88 16.58 8.75
CA MET A 184 10.85 16.67 7.71
C MET A 184 11.49 16.65 6.32
N SER A 185 10.87 15.93 5.39
CA SER A 185 11.29 15.90 3.99
C SER A 185 10.67 17.06 3.22
N SER A 186 11.39 17.52 2.19
CA SER A 186 10.94 18.57 1.27
C SER A 186 10.87 18.03 -0.15
N HIS A 187 9.95 18.51 -0.97
CA HIS A 187 9.90 18.17 -2.39
C HIS A 187 11.18 18.63 -3.10
N LEU A 188 11.78 17.73 -3.89
CA LEU A 188 12.84 18.05 -4.83
C LEU A 188 12.21 18.17 -6.22
N ARG A 189 12.16 19.40 -6.74
CA ARG A 189 11.58 19.69 -8.05
C ARG A 189 12.67 19.72 -9.11
N ARG A 190 12.67 18.72 -9.99
CA ARG A 190 13.56 18.59 -11.14
C ARG A 190 12.89 17.74 -12.21
N TRP A 191 13.35 17.91 -13.44
CA TRP A 191 12.97 17.04 -14.54
C TRP A 191 13.52 15.62 -14.33
N GLN A 192 12.73 14.65 -14.77
CA GLN A 192 13.03 13.23 -14.72
C GLN A 192 12.45 12.57 -15.96
N GLN A 193 13.14 11.56 -16.48
CA GLN A 193 12.59 10.64 -17.47
C GLN A 193 12.00 9.42 -16.77
N ILE A 194 10.88 8.92 -17.26
CA ILE A 194 10.30 7.65 -16.79
C ILE A 194 9.73 6.84 -17.96
N PHE A 195 9.96 5.54 -17.95
CA PHE A 195 9.21 4.58 -18.76
C PHE A 195 8.01 4.05 -17.98
N ILE A 196 6.87 3.91 -18.66
CA ILE A 196 5.63 3.45 -18.04
C ILE A 196 5.85 2.04 -17.48
N ARG A 197 5.68 1.90 -16.16
CA ARG A 197 5.80 0.64 -15.41
C ARG A 197 4.50 0.38 -14.65
N ASP A 198 4.25 -0.87 -14.28
CA ASP A 198 3.14 -1.23 -13.41
C ASP A 198 3.26 -0.54 -12.04
N ALA A 199 2.12 -0.30 -11.38
CA ALA A 199 2.08 0.33 -10.06
C ALA A 199 2.84 -0.50 -8.99
N SER A 200 2.89 -1.84 -9.14
CA SER A 200 3.67 -2.72 -8.27
C SER A 200 5.16 -2.79 -8.62
N ARG A 201 5.59 -2.14 -9.72
CA ARG A 201 6.98 -2.08 -10.18
C ARG A 201 7.65 -3.46 -10.32
N LEU A 202 6.89 -4.46 -10.76
CA LEU A 202 7.38 -5.83 -11.02
C LEU A 202 7.92 -6.00 -12.45
N TYR A 203 7.62 -5.08 -13.36
CA TYR A 203 8.25 -4.98 -14.67
C TYR A 203 9.33 -3.90 -14.64
N GLU A 204 10.59 -4.32 -14.49
CA GLU A 204 11.74 -3.44 -14.22
C GLU A 204 11.98 -2.41 -15.33
N GLN A 205 11.83 -2.83 -16.59
CA GLN A 205 12.17 -2.00 -17.76
C GLN A 205 10.99 -1.21 -18.34
N GLY A 206 9.76 -1.48 -17.88
CA GLY A 206 8.56 -0.91 -18.47
C GLY A 206 7.53 -1.95 -18.90
N LEU A 207 6.33 -1.46 -19.15
CA LEU A 207 5.26 -2.19 -19.82
C LEU A 207 5.38 -1.97 -21.33
N LEU A 208 5.02 -3.00 -22.08
CA LEU A 208 5.01 -2.98 -23.53
C LEU A 208 3.62 -2.61 -24.05
N PHE A 209 3.59 -1.84 -25.13
CA PHE A 209 2.39 -1.41 -25.83
C PHE A 209 2.44 -1.91 -27.27
N GLN A 210 1.34 -2.53 -27.73
CA GLN A 210 1.21 -2.93 -29.12
C GLN A 210 0.93 -1.70 -29.99
N LEU A 211 1.80 -1.44 -30.96
CA LEU A 211 1.63 -0.42 -31.98
C LEU A 211 1.47 -1.08 -33.36
N ASN A 212 0.57 -0.55 -34.18
CA ASN A 212 0.34 -0.99 -35.55
C ASN A 212 1.35 -0.32 -36.50
N ALA A 213 1.73 -0.97 -37.61
CA ALA A 213 2.50 -0.29 -38.64
C ALA A 213 1.73 0.94 -39.15
N GLY A 214 2.40 2.10 -39.24
CA GLY A 214 1.79 3.38 -39.52
C GLY A 214 1.59 4.25 -38.27
N ALA A 215 0.65 5.19 -38.36
CA ALA A 215 0.33 6.12 -37.30
C ALA A 215 -0.41 5.43 -36.14
N ASN A 216 -0.01 5.74 -34.90
CA ASN A 216 -0.67 5.33 -33.67
C ASN A 216 -0.82 6.54 -32.76
N ASP A 217 -1.97 6.63 -32.09
CA ASP A 217 -2.22 7.67 -31.10
C ASP A 217 -1.95 7.13 -29.69
N ILE A 218 -1.19 7.90 -28.92
CA ILE A 218 -0.88 7.68 -27.52
C ILE A 218 -1.63 8.75 -26.73
N GLU A 219 -2.50 8.35 -25.82
CA GLU A 219 -3.25 9.27 -24.97
C GLU A 219 -2.78 9.16 -23.53
N ILE A 220 -2.44 10.30 -22.92
CA ILE A 220 -2.05 10.37 -21.51
C ILE A 220 -3.11 11.22 -20.80
N THR A 221 -3.80 10.60 -19.84
CA THR A 221 -4.83 11.26 -19.03
C THR A 221 -4.35 11.41 -17.60
N ARG A 222 -4.30 12.65 -17.10
CA ARG A 222 -3.99 12.94 -15.70
C ARG A 222 -5.16 12.53 -14.81
N ARG A 223 -4.93 11.56 -13.92
CA ARG A 223 -5.92 11.07 -12.93
C ARG A 223 -5.80 11.80 -11.61
N SER A 224 -4.58 12.03 -11.14
CA SER A 224 -4.30 12.74 -9.88
C SER A 224 -2.89 13.33 -9.88
N GLY A 225 -2.66 14.29 -8.99
CA GLY A 225 -1.41 15.05 -8.93
C GLY A 225 -1.26 16.06 -10.08
N TYR A 226 -0.19 16.84 -10.01
CA TYR A 226 0.15 17.91 -10.95
C TYR A 226 1.61 17.77 -11.37
N PHE A 227 1.85 17.92 -12.67
CA PHE A 227 3.18 17.87 -13.26
C PHE A 227 3.19 18.59 -14.61
N LYS A 228 4.38 18.97 -15.07
CA LYS A 228 4.62 19.32 -16.47
C LYS A 228 5.09 18.09 -17.23
N LEU A 229 4.65 17.95 -18.47
CA LEU A 229 5.02 16.87 -19.38
C LEU A 229 5.97 17.42 -20.45
N GLY A 230 7.14 16.81 -20.57
CA GLY A 230 8.11 17.09 -21.63
C GLY A 230 7.87 16.17 -22.83
N GLN A 231 8.95 15.80 -23.51
CA GLN A 231 8.94 14.91 -24.67
C GLN A 231 8.44 13.49 -24.29
N ILE A 232 7.77 12.83 -25.23
CA ILE A 232 7.39 11.41 -25.13
C ILE A 232 8.37 10.59 -25.95
N TYR A 233 8.78 9.45 -25.41
CA TYR A 233 9.72 8.50 -26.02
C TYR A 233 8.98 7.21 -26.36
N VAL A 234 9.17 6.72 -27.59
CA VAL A 234 8.70 5.40 -28.01
C VAL A 234 9.91 4.61 -28.50
N GLU A 235 10.20 3.50 -27.84
CA GLU A 235 11.40 2.72 -28.14
C GLU A 235 11.19 1.22 -27.98
N ASN A 236 12.10 0.42 -28.53
CA ASN A 236 12.07 -1.02 -28.37
C ASN A 236 12.41 -1.47 -26.94
N PHE A 237 12.13 -2.74 -26.63
CA PHE A 237 12.56 -3.31 -25.36
C PHE A 237 14.09 -3.38 -25.31
N GLN A 238 14.68 -2.88 -24.22
CA GLN A 238 16.12 -2.74 -24.13
C GLN A 238 16.75 -4.07 -23.67
N THR A 239 17.71 -4.57 -24.44
CA THR A 239 18.58 -5.65 -23.94
C THR A 239 19.85 -5.03 -23.39
N TYR A 240 20.06 -5.14 -22.08
CA TYR A 240 21.31 -4.70 -21.46
C TYR A 240 22.44 -5.68 -21.80
N ILE A 241 23.67 -5.15 -21.89
CA ILE A 241 24.86 -5.99 -22.01
C ILE A 241 25.03 -6.82 -20.72
N ASP A 242 25.56 -8.02 -20.84
CA ASP A 242 25.95 -8.82 -19.69
C ASP A 242 27.18 -8.24 -18.97
N TYR A 243 27.40 -8.67 -17.73
CA TYR A 243 28.49 -8.17 -16.90
C TYR A 243 29.89 -8.41 -17.52
N GLU A 244 30.11 -9.54 -18.19
CA GLU A 244 31.41 -9.83 -18.83
C GLU A 244 31.69 -8.87 -19.99
N THR A 245 30.69 -8.60 -20.81
CA THR A 245 30.75 -7.62 -21.90
C THR A 245 30.95 -6.22 -21.36
N TYR A 246 30.27 -5.86 -20.27
CA TYR A 246 30.46 -4.59 -19.56
C TYR A 246 31.90 -4.39 -19.07
N LEU A 247 32.51 -5.39 -18.44
CA LEU A 247 33.92 -5.27 -18.01
C LEU A 247 34.86 -5.06 -19.20
N ASN A 248 34.59 -5.71 -20.33
CA ASN A 248 35.39 -5.59 -21.54
C ASN A 248 35.12 -4.30 -22.34
N SER A 249 34.01 -3.60 -22.09
CA SER A 249 33.70 -2.34 -22.80
C SER A 249 34.46 -1.14 -22.26
N TYR A 250 35.11 -1.26 -21.10
CA TYR A 250 35.90 -0.20 -20.48
C TYR A 250 37.36 -0.60 -20.30
N ASP A 251 38.26 0.34 -20.57
CA ASP A 251 39.69 0.22 -20.24
C ASP A 251 39.98 1.07 -18.99
N GLY A 252 40.45 0.44 -17.92
CA GLY A 252 40.67 1.12 -16.66
C GLY A 252 41.35 0.25 -15.61
N PRO A 253 42.10 0.86 -14.68
CA PRO A 253 42.73 0.11 -13.60
C PRO A 253 41.68 -0.37 -12.59
N TYR A 254 41.87 -1.58 -12.07
CA TYR A 254 41.21 -2.02 -10.84
C TYR A 254 41.82 -1.27 -9.67
N ILE A 255 40.97 -0.56 -8.92
CA ILE A 255 41.42 0.23 -7.79
C ILE A 255 41.75 -0.71 -6.62
N THR A 256 42.81 -0.40 -5.87
CA THR A 256 43.29 -1.26 -4.77
C THR A 256 43.30 -0.51 -3.43
N ASP A 257 43.79 0.73 -3.41
CA ASP A 257 44.13 1.47 -2.19
C ASP A 257 43.19 2.65 -1.86
N THR A 258 42.04 2.73 -2.53
CA THR A 258 41.03 3.77 -2.27
C THR A 258 39.80 3.17 -1.59
N GLN A 259 39.31 3.86 -0.57
CA GLN A 259 38.03 3.60 0.09
C GLN A 259 37.47 4.93 0.56
N PHE A 260 36.16 5.11 0.40
CA PHE A 260 35.44 6.14 1.13
C PHE A 260 34.06 5.61 1.56
N GLU A 261 33.55 6.22 2.63
CA GLU A 261 32.37 5.76 3.36
C GLU A 261 31.24 6.76 3.20
N ILE A 262 30.04 6.27 2.95
CA ILE A 262 28.82 7.07 2.91
C ILE A 262 27.86 6.51 3.95
N GLU A 263 27.59 7.30 5.00
CA GLU A 263 26.57 6.95 6.02
C GLU A 263 25.19 6.87 5.35
N ALA A 264 24.41 5.84 5.66
CA ALA A 264 23.15 5.58 4.95
C ALA A 264 22.09 6.65 5.19
N GLU A 265 22.15 7.40 6.30
CA GLU A 265 21.29 8.54 6.57
C GLU A 265 21.66 9.81 5.76
N ASN A 266 22.80 9.82 5.06
CA ASN A 266 23.22 10.90 4.15
C ASN A 266 22.66 10.70 2.73
N VAL A 267 21.35 10.43 2.60
CA VAL A 267 20.68 10.31 1.30
C VAL A 267 20.66 11.66 0.59
N ALA A 268 21.12 11.73 -0.66
CA ALA A 268 21.05 12.96 -1.46
C ALA A 268 19.59 13.30 -1.79
N TYR A 269 18.86 12.33 -2.33
CA TYR A 269 17.42 12.41 -2.55
C TYR A 269 16.80 11.01 -2.68
N LYS A 270 15.47 10.95 -2.60
CA LYS A 270 14.69 9.71 -2.64
C LYS A 270 13.37 9.94 -3.36
N ASN A 271 12.74 8.88 -3.88
CA ASN A 271 11.50 8.99 -4.65
C ASN A 271 10.21 8.71 -3.84
N ASP A 272 10.35 8.51 -2.53
CA ASP A 272 9.23 8.23 -1.64
C ASP A 272 9.52 8.79 -0.24
N VAL A 273 8.62 9.67 0.23
CA VAL A 273 8.72 10.33 1.54
C VAL A 273 8.60 9.34 2.71
N SER A 274 8.01 8.17 2.50
CA SER A 274 7.85 7.14 3.52
C SER A 274 9.17 6.51 3.95
N ILE A 275 10.22 6.57 3.11
CA ILE A 275 11.57 6.10 3.42
C ILE A 275 12.16 6.97 4.53
N ARG A 276 12.44 6.37 5.68
CA ARG A 276 12.86 7.07 6.91
C ARG A 276 14.16 6.54 7.47
N TYR A 277 14.74 7.32 8.36
CA TYR A 277 15.86 6.91 9.20
C TYR A 277 15.32 6.38 10.54
N THR A 278 16.08 5.49 11.17
CA THR A 278 15.76 5.02 12.52
C THR A 278 17.02 4.81 13.33
N THR A 279 16.85 4.44 14.60
CA THR A 279 17.94 4.10 15.50
C THR A 279 18.11 2.59 15.57
N ASP A 280 19.29 2.12 15.21
CA ASP A 280 19.77 0.78 15.57
C ASP A 280 20.79 0.89 16.70
N ARG A 281 20.66 0.01 17.70
CA ARG A 281 21.49 0.03 18.93
C ARG A 281 22.71 -0.88 18.86
N ASN A 282 23.01 -1.46 17.70
CA ASN A 282 24.25 -2.19 17.49
C ASN A 282 25.43 -1.23 17.74
N PRO A 283 26.35 -1.55 18.68
CA PRO A 283 27.47 -0.68 19.04
C PRO A 283 28.52 -0.48 17.93
N THR A 284 28.40 -1.20 16.82
CA THR A 284 29.23 -1.00 15.62
C THR A 284 28.58 -0.09 14.57
N ASN A 285 27.33 0.32 14.75
CA ASN A 285 26.66 1.30 13.90
C ASN A 285 27.06 2.72 14.29
N ARG A 286 27.08 3.65 13.34
CA ARG A 286 27.49 5.04 13.55
C ARG A 286 26.44 6.00 12.97
N PRO A 287 26.15 7.12 13.65
CA PRO A 287 26.60 7.47 14.99
C PRO A 287 26.03 6.53 16.08
N PHE A 288 26.81 6.26 17.12
CA PHE A 288 26.41 5.42 18.26
C PHE A 288 26.29 6.26 19.52
N ALA A 289 25.20 6.03 20.28
CA ALA A 289 25.06 6.50 21.64
C ALA A 289 24.56 5.36 22.54
N LEU A 290 24.97 5.38 23.81
CA LEU A 290 24.65 4.30 24.75
C LEU A 290 23.18 4.36 25.20
N ILE A 291 22.64 5.57 25.37
CA ILE A 291 21.31 5.82 25.93
C ILE A 291 20.43 6.53 24.90
N GLU A 292 20.95 7.60 24.32
CA GLU A 292 20.29 8.45 23.33
C GLU A 292 19.97 7.65 22.06
N ALA A 293 18.80 7.90 21.48
CA ALA A 293 18.44 7.37 20.17
C ALA A 293 19.10 8.24 19.10
N ARG A 294 20.09 7.68 18.40
CA ARG A 294 20.76 8.32 17.25
C ARG A 294 20.17 7.79 15.96
N LEU A 295 19.80 8.66 15.02
CA LEU A 295 19.38 8.22 13.70
C LEU A 295 20.66 7.83 12.93
N ASN A 296 20.82 6.54 12.66
CA ASN A 296 22.10 5.97 12.22
C ASN A 296 21.94 4.85 11.20
N VAL A 297 20.72 4.62 10.72
CA VAL A 297 20.41 3.65 9.69
C VAL A 297 19.24 4.15 8.85
N LEU A 298 19.25 3.81 7.58
CA LEU A 298 18.06 3.80 6.73
C LEU A 298 17.17 2.63 7.17
N ASP A 299 15.91 2.92 7.52
CA ASP A 299 15.00 1.93 8.09
C ASP A 299 14.42 0.98 7.02
N GLY A 300 14.86 -0.27 7.02
CA GLY A 300 14.33 -1.32 6.15
C GLY A 300 12.85 -1.64 6.37
N GLY A 301 12.26 -1.24 7.51
CA GLY A 301 10.81 -1.31 7.73
C GLY A 301 10.02 -0.33 6.84
N THR A 302 10.69 0.72 6.35
CA THR A 302 10.14 1.75 5.46
C THR A 302 10.70 1.70 4.04
N PHE A 303 11.95 1.24 3.87
CA PHE A 303 12.61 1.02 2.57
C PHE A 303 12.46 -0.45 2.14
N LYS A 304 11.29 -0.77 1.57
CA LYS A 304 10.89 -2.16 1.27
C LYS A 304 9.95 -2.36 0.08
N LYS A 305 9.29 -1.32 -0.43
CA LYS A 305 8.32 -1.47 -1.53
C LYS A 305 9.04 -1.39 -2.86
N SER A 306 8.74 -2.30 -3.80
CA SER A 306 9.33 -2.29 -5.14
C SER A 306 9.18 -0.91 -5.80
N GLY A 307 10.24 -0.42 -6.42
CA GLY A 307 10.31 0.92 -7.01
C GLY A 307 10.67 2.05 -6.04
N GLN A 308 10.74 1.82 -4.72
CA GLN A 308 11.35 2.80 -3.81
C GLN A 308 12.85 2.91 -4.10
N THR A 309 13.34 4.13 -4.24
CA THR A 309 14.72 4.40 -4.66
C THR A 309 15.33 5.49 -3.79
N ILE A 310 16.57 5.24 -3.38
CA ILE A 310 17.46 6.18 -2.71
C ILE A 310 18.64 6.49 -3.62
N PHE A 311 19.09 7.74 -3.58
CA PHE A 311 20.21 8.22 -4.38
C PHE A 311 21.29 8.82 -3.46
N TYR A 312 22.53 8.48 -3.75
CA TYR A 312 23.71 9.02 -3.06
C TYR A 312 24.65 9.66 -4.06
N ASP A 313 25.18 10.81 -3.68
CA ASP A 313 26.19 11.52 -4.45
C ASP A 313 27.58 10.99 -4.11
N LEU A 314 28.43 10.94 -5.14
CA LEU A 314 29.70 10.25 -5.12
C LEU A 314 30.77 11.08 -5.83
N ASP A 315 31.77 11.56 -5.08
CA ASP A 315 32.93 12.22 -5.69
C ASP A 315 34.09 11.23 -5.85
N VAL A 316 34.27 10.74 -7.07
CA VAL A 316 35.25 9.72 -7.43
C VAL A 316 36.61 10.39 -7.70
N PRO A 317 37.67 10.06 -6.93
CA PRO A 317 38.94 10.76 -7.02
C PRO A 317 39.78 10.36 -8.23
N LYS A 318 39.54 9.16 -8.79
CA LYS A 318 40.33 8.60 -9.89
C LYS A 318 39.45 7.68 -10.74
N THR A 319 39.58 7.78 -12.06
CA THR A 319 38.94 6.84 -12.98
C THR A 319 39.44 5.40 -12.78
N GLY A 320 38.52 4.44 -12.69
CA GLY A 320 38.84 3.02 -12.60
C GLY A 320 37.64 2.15 -12.19
N PHE A 321 37.92 0.86 -11.96
CA PHE A 321 36.93 -0.09 -11.46
C PHE A 321 36.91 -0.13 -9.93
N TYR A 322 35.73 0.00 -9.36
CA TYR A 322 35.46 -0.01 -7.92
C TYR A 322 34.49 -1.12 -7.54
N GLN A 323 34.61 -1.64 -6.32
CA GLN A 323 33.64 -2.50 -5.68
C GLN A 323 32.73 -1.67 -4.75
N ILE A 324 31.52 -2.17 -4.53
CA ILE A 324 30.56 -1.58 -3.59
C ILE A 324 30.25 -2.60 -2.50
N THR A 325 30.35 -2.17 -1.24
CA THR A 325 30.00 -2.97 -0.06
C THR A 325 28.96 -2.24 0.78
N LEU A 326 27.94 -2.97 1.24
CA LEU A 326 26.90 -2.47 2.13
C LEU A 326 27.07 -3.05 3.52
N LYS A 327 27.08 -2.20 4.56
CA LYS A 327 26.75 -2.68 5.91
C LYS A 327 25.24 -2.67 6.06
N ALA A 328 24.64 -3.85 6.01
CA ALA A 328 23.19 -3.99 5.94
C ALA A 328 22.65 -5.15 6.80
N LEU A 329 21.36 -5.06 7.10
CA LEU A 329 20.57 -6.04 7.84
C LEU A 329 19.20 -6.18 7.18
N MET A 330 18.76 -7.42 6.98
CA MET A 330 17.41 -7.72 6.51
C MET A 330 16.52 -8.22 7.65
N THR A 331 15.20 -8.14 7.46
CA THR A 331 14.19 -8.69 8.38
C THR A 331 14.22 -10.21 8.41
N LYS A 332 13.65 -10.83 9.44
CA LYS A 332 13.76 -12.28 9.70
C LYS A 332 12.87 -13.13 8.78
N GLU A 333 11.85 -12.51 8.22
CA GLU A 333 10.87 -13.11 7.31
C GLU A 333 11.49 -13.43 5.94
N HIS A 334 12.63 -12.78 5.63
CA HIS A 334 13.32 -12.89 4.35
C HIS A 334 14.67 -13.59 4.51
N THR A 335 15.16 -14.17 3.41
CA THR A 335 16.50 -14.81 3.36
C THR A 335 17.40 -14.22 2.27
N LYS A 336 16.79 -13.54 1.29
CA LYS A 336 17.45 -12.76 0.25
C LYS A 336 16.47 -11.71 -0.28
N VAL A 337 16.93 -10.47 -0.44
CA VAL A 337 16.19 -9.36 -1.09
C VAL A 337 16.99 -8.86 -2.27
N PHE A 338 16.34 -8.20 -3.23
CA PHE A 338 16.98 -7.73 -4.46
C PHE A 338 16.96 -6.21 -4.56
N ARG A 339 17.97 -5.66 -5.23
CA ARG A 339 18.10 -4.23 -5.54
C ARG A 339 18.52 -4.06 -7.00
N THR A 340 17.95 -3.06 -7.66
CA THR A 340 18.48 -2.52 -8.90
C THR A 340 19.49 -1.43 -8.55
N LEU A 341 20.68 -1.51 -9.14
CA LEU A 341 21.72 -0.50 -9.01
C LEU A 341 21.81 0.32 -10.31
N THR A 342 21.80 1.64 -10.16
CA THR A 342 22.02 2.58 -11.27
C THR A 342 23.21 3.48 -10.97
N ILE A 343 23.99 3.80 -12.00
CA ILE A 343 25.05 4.82 -11.96
C ILE A 343 24.63 5.90 -12.94
N ASP A 344 24.54 7.14 -12.45
CA ASP A 344 24.10 8.30 -13.22
C ASP A 344 22.76 8.07 -13.93
N GLY A 345 21.82 7.45 -13.20
CA GLY A 345 20.47 7.12 -13.67
C GLY A 345 20.38 5.92 -14.62
N LYS A 346 21.51 5.29 -14.98
CA LYS A 346 21.55 4.17 -15.95
C LYS A 346 21.89 2.84 -15.26
N VAL A 347 21.21 1.77 -15.68
CA VAL A 347 21.58 0.40 -15.31
C VAL A 347 22.83 0.03 -16.11
N PRO A 348 23.97 -0.33 -15.46
CA PRO A 348 25.24 -0.52 -16.16
C PRO A 348 25.31 -1.84 -16.96
N PHE A 349 24.66 -2.91 -16.47
CA PHE A 349 24.62 -4.24 -17.09
C PHE A 349 23.38 -5.01 -16.60
N ASP A 350 22.97 -6.06 -17.30
CA ASP A 350 21.70 -6.76 -17.05
C ASP A 350 21.56 -7.24 -15.60
N GLU A 351 22.61 -7.83 -15.04
CA GLU A 351 22.60 -8.39 -13.69
C GLU A 351 22.53 -7.32 -12.60
N ALA A 352 22.87 -6.06 -12.90
CA ALA A 352 22.73 -4.94 -11.97
C ALA A 352 21.26 -4.62 -11.65
N GLN A 353 20.30 -5.10 -12.46
CA GLN A 353 18.88 -5.02 -12.14
C GLN A 353 18.53 -5.87 -10.92
N ARG A 354 19.20 -7.01 -10.71
CA ARG A 354 18.75 -8.03 -9.74
C ARG A 354 19.87 -8.46 -8.79
N ILE A 355 20.53 -7.49 -8.18
CA ILE A 355 21.59 -7.76 -7.19
C ILE A 355 20.95 -8.31 -5.91
N GLY A 356 21.23 -9.58 -5.61
CA GLY A 356 20.67 -10.27 -4.46
C GLY A 356 21.51 -10.10 -3.19
N ILE A 357 20.87 -9.73 -2.08
CA ILE A 357 21.51 -9.42 -0.80
C ILE A 357 20.99 -10.35 0.31
N PRO A 358 21.77 -11.38 0.72
CA PRO A 358 21.37 -12.38 1.73
C PRO A 358 21.93 -12.07 3.14
N THR A 359 21.58 -10.91 3.72
CA THR A 359 22.14 -10.43 5.00
C THR A 359 21.27 -10.77 6.22
N MET A 360 21.35 -12.03 6.68
CA MET A 360 20.83 -12.39 8.02
C MET A 360 21.73 -11.81 9.13
N GLY A 361 21.22 -10.87 9.93
CA GLY A 361 22.04 -10.11 10.87
C GLY A 361 22.85 -9.01 10.16
N TRP A 362 23.44 -8.10 10.94
CA TRP A 362 24.32 -7.06 10.38
C TRP A 362 25.52 -7.70 9.68
N LYS A 363 25.77 -7.35 8.43
CA LYS A 363 26.92 -7.83 7.65
C LYS A 363 27.44 -6.74 6.72
N ASN A 364 28.75 -6.73 6.52
CA ASN A 364 29.36 -6.05 5.38
C ASN A 364 29.26 -7.01 4.19
N TYR A 365 28.43 -6.67 3.22
CA TYR A 365 28.17 -7.47 2.03
C TYR A 365 28.65 -6.72 0.80
N THR A 366 29.78 -7.18 0.24
CA THR A 366 30.26 -6.74 -1.08
C THR A 366 29.31 -7.28 -2.13
N LEU A 367 28.79 -6.42 -3.00
CA LEU A 367 27.89 -6.83 -4.07
C LEU A 367 28.61 -7.85 -4.96
N ASN A 368 27.95 -8.97 -5.22
CA ASN A 368 28.53 -10.08 -5.98
C ASN A 368 27.47 -10.85 -6.74
N ILE A 369 27.93 -11.58 -7.77
CA ILE A 369 27.16 -12.61 -8.48
C ILE A 369 27.88 -13.94 -8.26
N ASP A 370 27.16 -14.95 -7.77
CA ASP A 370 27.69 -16.28 -7.49
C ASP A 370 28.99 -16.29 -6.65
N GLY A 371 29.10 -15.32 -5.74
CA GLY A 371 30.26 -15.15 -4.85
C GLY A 371 31.43 -14.38 -5.46
N GLN A 372 31.36 -13.96 -6.73
CA GLN A 372 32.36 -13.11 -7.37
C GLN A 372 32.00 -11.63 -7.21
N PRO A 373 32.86 -10.81 -6.57
CA PRO A 373 32.61 -9.38 -6.41
C PRO A 373 32.35 -8.67 -7.74
N LEU A 374 31.36 -7.78 -7.73
CA LEU A 374 31.04 -6.92 -8.86
C LEU A 374 31.95 -5.68 -8.87
N TRP A 375 32.42 -5.35 -10.06
CA TRP A 375 33.25 -4.19 -10.36
C TRP A 375 32.46 -3.19 -11.21
N PHE A 376 32.49 -1.94 -10.81
CA PHE A 376 31.78 -0.83 -11.46
C PHE A 376 32.80 0.18 -11.95
N TYR A 377 32.81 0.46 -13.24
CA TYR A 377 33.64 1.49 -13.85
C TYR A 377 33.07 2.87 -13.49
N LEU A 378 33.91 3.71 -12.89
CA LEU A 378 33.58 5.08 -12.52
C LEU A 378 34.64 6.02 -13.06
N THR A 379 34.23 7.16 -13.61
CA THR A 379 35.16 8.21 -14.04
C THR A 379 35.54 9.11 -12.87
N GLN A 380 36.66 9.82 -12.96
CA GLN A 380 36.99 10.86 -11.99
C GLN A 380 35.95 11.99 -12.09
N GLY A 381 35.32 12.35 -10.97
CA GLY A 381 34.31 13.39 -10.92
C GLY A 381 33.10 13.02 -10.06
N HIS A 382 32.03 13.78 -10.22
CA HIS A 382 30.78 13.57 -9.52
C HIS A 382 29.93 12.51 -10.22
N HIS A 383 29.37 11.60 -9.45
CA HIS A 383 28.48 10.53 -9.89
C HIS A 383 27.30 10.42 -8.93
N THR A 384 26.17 9.89 -9.42
CA THR A 384 25.04 9.53 -8.56
C THR A 384 24.82 8.02 -8.58
N LEU A 385 24.84 7.41 -7.39
CA LEU A 385 24.49 6.00 -7.20
C LEU A 385 23.02 5.88 -6.77
N GLY A 386 22.22 5.17 -7.56
CA GLY A 386 20.83 4.85 -7.24
C GLY A 386 20.67 3.40 -6.79
N PHE A 387 19.88 3.19 -5.74
CA PHE A 387 19.50 1.89 -5.22
C PHE A 387 17.98 1.78 -5.17
N GLU A 388 17.40 1.06 -6.11
CA GLU A 388 15.96 0.80 -6.18
C GLU A 388 15.63 -0.56 -5.55
N VAL A 389 14.59 -0.62 -4.74
CA VAL A 389 14.00 -1.87 -4.26
C VAL A 389 13.41 -2.62 -5.44
N ASN A 390 13.82 -3.87 -5.62
CA ASN A 390 13.37 -4.68 -6.74
C ASN A 390 12.79 -6.01 -6.26
N SER A 391 11.53 -6.27 -6.63
CA SER A 391 10.82 -7.51 -6.32
C SER A 391 10.45 -8.33 -7.56
N ALA A 392 10.89 -7.91 -8.75
CA ALA A 392 10.65 -8.60 -10.02
C ALA A 392 11.08 -10.07 -10.05
N PRO A 393 12.15 -10.52 -9.35
CA PRO A 393 12.46 -11.95 -9.25
C PRO A 393 11.30 -12.80 -8.72
N TYR A 394 10.38 -12.22 -7.94
CA TYR A 394 9.22 -12.91 -7.39
C TYR A 394 7.92 -12.67 -8.18
N ARG A 395 7.98 -12.04 -9.36
CA ARG A 395 6.81 -11.65 -10.16
C ARG A 395 5.91 -12.82 -10.52
N GLU A 396 6.47 -13.94 -11.00
CA GLU A 396 5.66 -15.09 -11.40
C GLU A 396 4.93 -15.74 -10.22
N ILE A 397 5.58 -15.75 -9.04
CA ILE A 397 4.97 -16.18 -7.78
C ILE A 397 3.80 -15.26 -7.43
N TYR A 398 3.98 -13.94 -7.53
CA TYR A 398 2.94 -12.94 -7.28
C TYR A 398 1.71 -13.16 -8.18
N HIS A 399 1.91 -13.33 -9.49
CA HIS A 399 0.80 -13.58 -10.41
C HIS A 399 0.11 -14.92 -10.13
N ARG A 400 0.85 -16.03 -9.96
CA ARG A 400 0.22 -17.33 -9.65
C ARG A 400 -0.57 -17.31 -8.35
N VAL A 401 -0.09 -16.59 -7.32
CA VAL A 401 -0.84 -16.46 -6.06
C VAL A 401 -2.13 -15.66 -6.29
N ASN A 402 -2.09 -14.56 -7.04
CA ASN A 402 -3.30 -13.81 -7.40
C ASN A 402 -4.28 -14.64 -8.23
N ASP A 403 -3.78 -15.39 -9.21
CA ASP A 403 -4.59 -16.28 -10.07
C ASP A 403 -5.32 -17.34 -9.22
N VAL A 404 -4.60 -17.95 -8.26
CA VAL A 404 -5.19 -18.90 -7.30
C VAL A 404 -6.19 -18.22 -6.37
N MET A 405 -5.90 -17.00 -5.87
CA MET A 405 -6.84 -16.28 -5.02
C MET A 405 -8.15 -15.97 -5.76
N ARG A 406 -8.08 -15.53 -7.02
CA ARG A 406 -9.27 -15.33 -7.87
C ARG A 406 -10.02 -16.65 -8.09
N GLY A 407 -9.33 -17.69 -8.54
CA GLY A 407 -9.96 -18.98 -8.82
C GLY A 407 -10.58 -19.66 -7.59
N VAL A 408 -9.95 -19.52 -6.42
CA VAL A 408 -10.52 -20.01 -5.15
C VAL A 408 -11.75 -19.20 -4.73
N ASN A 409 -11.74 -17.88 -4.98
CA ASN A 409 -12.92 -17.04 -4.78
C ASN A 409 -14.06 -17.46 -5.70
N ASP A 410 -13.78 -17.69 -6.98
CA ASP A 410 -14.76 -18.14 -7.98
C ASP A 410 -15.38 -19.49 -7.61
N ILE A 411 -14.56 -20.46 -7.17
CA ILE A 411 -15.07 -21.74 -6.65
C ILE A 411 -15.99 -21.52 -5.44
N SER A 412 -15.61 -20.66 -4.49
CA SER A 412 -16.43 -20.37 -3.31
C SER A 412 -17.76 -19.74 -3.69
N ILE A 413 -17.73 -18.80 -4.63
CA ILE A 413 -18.90 -18.17 -5.22
C ILE A 413 -19.82 -19.21 -5.85
N ASP A 414 -19.30 -20.10 -6.71
CA ASP A 414 -20.11 -21.09 -7.42
C ASP A 414 -20.71 -22.14 -6.48
N ILE A 415 -19.96 -22.53 -5.44
CA ILE A 415 -20.51 -23.38 -4.37
C ILE A 415 -21.67 -22.65 -3.67
N LYS A 416 -21.52 -21.38 -3.29
CA LYS A 416 -22.59 -20.58 -2.65
C LYS A 416 -23.83 -20.44 -3.53
N LYS A 417 -23.68 -20.30 -4.85
CA LYS A 417 -24.82 -20.29 -5.80
C LYS A 417 -25.62 -21.61 -5.74
N LEU A 418 -24.95 -22.74 -5.52
CA LEU A 418 -25.58 -24.07 -5.45
C LEU A 418 -26.15 -24.37 -4.05
N THR A 419 -25.48 -23.94 -3.00
CA THR A 419 -25.81 -24.31 -1.61
C THR A 419 -26.67 -23.27 -0.88
N GLY A 420 -26.71 -22.04 -1.39
CA GLY A 420 -27.20 -20.86 -0.66
C GLY A 420 -26.15 -20.28 0.29
N ASN A 421 -26.43 -19.07 0.82
CA ASN A 421 -25.51 -18.34 1.71
C ASN A 421 -25.45 -18.88 3.16
N GLN A 422 -26.28 -19.85 3.52
CA GLN A 422 -26.31 -20.48 4.84
C GLN A 422 -25.79 -21.92 4.73
N VAL A 423 -24.68 -22.23 5.42
CA VAL A 423 -24.10 -23.58 5.46
C VAL A 423 -24.93 -24.44 6.42
N ASP A 424 -25.71 -25.38 5.87
CA ASP A 424 -26.36 -26.43 6.65
C ASP A 424 -25.38 -27.59 6.85
N GLU A 425 -24.73 -27.64 8.02
CA GLU A 425 -23.77 -28.70 8.39
C GLU A 425 -24.35 -30.12 8.34
N SER A 426 -25.69 -30.24 8.48
CA SER A 426 -26.39 -31.52 8.48
C SER A 426 -26.77 -32.01 7.08
N ARG A 427 -26.55 -31.18 6.04
CA ARG A 427 -26.91 -31.50 4.66
C ARG A 427 -25.72 -32.09 3.90
N ASP A 428 -25.91 -33.30 3.39
CA ASP A 428 -24.94 -33.94 2.49
C ASP A 428 -25.16 -33.47 1.07
N TRP A 429 -24.08 -33.02 0.43
CA TRP A 429 -24.08 -32.53 -0.95
C TRP A 429 -23.23 -33.46 -1.81
N VAL A 430 -23.78 -33.90 -2.95
CA VAL A 430 -22.97 -34.51 -4.02
C VAL A 430 -22.58 -33.40 -4.97
N ILE A 431 -21.68 -32.51 -4.52
CA ILE A 431 -21.30 -31.33 -5.30
C ILE A 431 -20.64 -31.72 -6.62
N SER A 432 -20.03 -32.90 -6.69
CA SER A 432 -19.43 -33.45 -7.90
C SER A 432 -20.41 -33.60 -9.07
N ASP A 433 -21.72 -33.72 -8.81
CA ASP A 433 -22.72 -33.80 -9.88
C ASP A 433 -22.95 -32.44 -10.57
N TYR A 434 -22.69 -31.35 -9.85
CA TYR A 434 -22.87 -29.97 -10.33
C TYR A 434 -21.54 -29.33 -10.73
N MET A 435 -20.44 -29.68 -10.04
CA MET A 435 -19.08 -29.21 -10.27
C MET A 435 -18.13 -30.40 -10.47
N PRO A 436 -18.24 -31.14 -11.59
CA PRO A 436 -17.46 -32.36 -11.81
C PRO A 436 -15.94 -32.13 -11.85
N ASN A 437 -15.51 -30.90 -12.13
CA ASN A 437 -14.10 -30.53 -12.19
C ASN A 437 -13.53 -30.03 -10.85
N LEU A 438 -14.34 -29.88 -9.79
CA LEU A 438 -13.93 -29.23 -8.54
C LEU A 438 -12.62 -29.81 -7.95
N ALA A 439 -12.51 -31.14 -7.88
CA ALA A 439 -11.31 -31.79 -7.37
C ALA A 439 -10.07 -31.50 -8.23
N ARG A 440 -10.24 -31.50 -9.56
CA ARG A 440 -9.17 -31.19 -10.52
C ARG A 440 -8.74 -29.72 -10.38
N ASP A 441 -9.68 -28.80 -10.28
CA ASP A 441 -9.40 -27.37 -10.21
C ASP A 441 -8.72 -27.02 -8.88
N LEU A 442 -9.16 -27.60 -7.76
CA LEU A 442 -8.48 -27.48 -6.45
C LEU A 442 -7.07 -28.07 -6.47
N THR A 443 -6.86 -29.20 -7.15
CA THR A 443 -5.52 -29.79 -7.32
C THR A 443 -4.64 -28.90 -8.18
N HIS A 444 -5.16 -28.36 -9.28
CA HIS A 444 -4.45 -27.43 -10.13
C HIS A 444 -4.00 -26.18 -9.36
N TYR A 445 -4.88 -25.58 -8.56
CA TYR A 445 -4.50 -24.45 -7.69
C TYR A 445 -3.48 -24.86 -6.63
N GLY A 446 -3.60 -26.07 -6.07
CA GLY A 446 -2.58 -26.64 -5.18
C GLY A 446 -1.22 -26.76 -5.86
N ASP A 447 -1.18 -27.22 -7.11
CA ASP A 447 0.04 -27.36 -7.91
C ASP A 447 0.68 -26.01 -8.23
N LEU A 448 -0.11 -24.98 -8.55
CA LEU A 448 0.39 -23.62 -8.77
C LEU A 448 1.02 -23.04 -7.50
N ILE A 449 0.39 -23.20 -6.34
CA ILE A 449 0.96 -22.75 -5.06
C ILE A 449 2.19 -23.57 -4.67
N LYS A 450 2.21 -24.87 -4.95
CA LYS A 450 3.38 -25.72 -4.74
C LYS A 450 4.56 -25.29 -5.63
N ALA A 451 4.31 -25.01 -6.91
CA ALA A 451 5.33 -24.47 -7.81
C ALA A 451 5.87 -23.12 -7.30
N SER A 452 4.98 -22.24 -6.83
CA SER A 452 5.37 -20.99 -6.17
C SER A 452 6.21 -21.20 -4.90
N TYR A 453 5.93 -22.22 -4.10
CA TYR A 453 6.75 -22.60 -2.94
C TYR A 453 8.15 -23.06 -3.37
N ASP A 454 8.23 -23.93 -4.37
CA ASP A 454 9.50 -24.48 -4.86
C ASP A 454 10.37 -23.38 -5.49
N GLU A 455 9.77 -22.50 -6.32
CA GLU A 455 10.44 -21.35 -6.94
C GLU A 455 10.91 -20.32 -5.90
N PHE A 456 10.07 -20.01 -4.89
CA PHE A 456 10.46 -19.10 -3.80
C PHE A 456 11.72 -19.63 -3.08
N LYS A 457 11.78 -20.93 -2.81
CA LYS A 457 12.97 -21.54 -2.16
C LYS A 457 14.21 -21.48 -3.03
N GLN A 458 14.05 -21.62 -4.34
CA GLN A 458 15.16 -21.48 -5.29
C GLN A 458 15.71 -20.06 -5.32
N ILE A 459 14.84 -19.05 -5.47
CA ILE A 459 15.23 -17.64 -5.55
C ILE A 459 15.86 -17.18 -4.22
N SER A 460 15.20 -17.49 -3.11
CA SER A 460 15.58 -17.00 -1.78
C SER A 460 16.80 -17.72 -1.19
N GLY A 461 17.09 -18.95 -1.64
CA GLY A 461 18.15 -19.79 -1.08
C GLY A 461 17.86 -20.29 0.34
N ALA A 462 16.61 -20.21 0.79
CA ALA A 462 16.20 -20.55 2.15
C ALA A 462 16.34 -22.06 2.44
N LYS A 463 17.20 -22.41 3.42
CA LYS A 463 17.38 -23.81 3.88
C LYS A 463 16.26 -24.30 4.80
N LYS A 464 15.53 -23.39 5.45
CA LYS A 464 14.35 -23.67 6.28
C LYS A 464 13.15 -22.95 5.71
N ASP A 465 11.95 -23.45 5.98
CA ASP A 465 10.71 -22.80 5.57
C ASP A 465 10.58 -21.48 6.36
N ALA A 466 10.97 -20.35 5.75
CA ALA A 466 10.66 -19.00 6.25
C ALA A 466 9.13 -18.80 6.30
N ASP A 467 8.66 -17.73 6.94
CA ASP A 467 7.21 -17.51 7.14
C ASP A 467 6.42 -17.53 5.82
N ILE A 468 6.99 -16.97 4.76
CA ILE A 468 6.45 -17.01 3.38
C ILE A 468 6.32 -18.45 2.87
N ALA A 469 7.42 -19.22 2.91
CA ALA A 469 7.46 -20.59 2.44
C ALA A 469 6.51 -21.50 3.25
N SER A 470 6.46 -21.31 4.57
CA SER A 470 5.52 -22.00 5.46
C SER A 470 4.07 -21.66 5.11
N GLY A 471 3.81 -20.42 4.68
CA GLY A 471 2.51 -19.97 4.20
C GLY A 471 2.05 -20.65 2.94
N LEU A 472 2.87 -20.61 1.89
CA LEU A 472 2.57 -21.31 0.64
C LEU A 472 2.37 -22.80 0.87
N LYS A 473 3.19 -23.40 1.75
CA LYS A 473 3.11 -24.82 2.10
C LYS A 473 1.82 -25.22 2.80
N ALA A 474 1.38 -24.44 3.76
CA ALA A 474 0.09 -24.67 4.41
C ALA A 474 -1.05 -24.59 3.39
N THR A 475 -1.01 -23.57 2.52
CA THR A 475 -2.07 -23.33 1.53
C THR A 475 -2.21 -24.47 0.52
N TYR A 476 -1.12 -24.92 -0.13
CA TYR A 476 -1.25 -26.04 -1.09
C TYR A 476 -1.71 -27.33 -0.39
N GLY A 477 -1.29 -27.53 0.88
CA GLY A 477 -1.74 -28.66 1.69
C GLY A 477 -3.26 -28.65 1.89
N TRP A 478 -3.83 -27.48 2.22
CA TRP A 478 -5.27 -27.31 2.34
C TRP A 478 -6.02 -27.54 1.03
N LEU A 479 -5.50 -27.02 -0.08
CA LEU A 479 -6.11 -27.22 -1.41
C LEU A 479 -6.13 -28.70 -1.80
N TYR A 480 -5.03 -29.43 -1.58
CA TYR A 480 -4.98 -30.88 -1.81
C TYR A 480 -5.91 -31.65 -0.87
N ASP A 481 -6.03 -31.24 0.39
CA ASP A 481 -6.94 -31.90 1.33
C ASP A 481 -8.42 -31.72 0.94
N LEU A 482 -8.79 -30.53 0.46
CA LEU A 482 -10.13 -30.27 -0.07
C LEU A 482 -10.39 -31.02 -1.38
N ALA A 483 -9.37 -31.13 -2.24
CA ALA A 483 -9.47 -31.88 -3.50
C ALA A 483 -9.71 -33.39 -3.31
N LYS A 484 -9.21 -33.99 -2.21
CA LYS A 484 -9.42 -35.42 -1.91
C LYS A 484 -10.88 -35.78 -1.66
N ASN A 485 -11.63 -34.88 -1.03
CA ASN A 485 -13.04 -35.07 -0.68
C ASN A 485 -13.88 -33.88 -1.18
N PRO A 486 -14.10 -33.75 -2.51
CA PRO A 486 -14.78 -32.59 -3.08
C PRO A 486 -16.19 -32.37 -2.53
N ASN A 487 -16.91 -33.44 -2.20
CA ASN A 487 -18.26 -33.39 -1.63
C ASN A 487 -18.33 -32.78 -0.22
N ASP A 488 -17.21 -32.72 0.51
CA ASP A 488 -17.13 -32.07 1.83
C ASP A 488 -16.78 -30.58 1.72
N VAL A 489 -16.39 -30.09 0.54
CA VAL A 489 -15.99 -28.68 0.34
C VAL A 489 -17.11 -27.71 0.72
N PRO A 490 -18.40 -27.94 0.38
CA PRO A 490 -19.50 -27.09 0.86
C PRO A 490 -19.54 -26.89 2.39
N LYS A 491 -19.32 -27.96 3.15
CA LYS A 491 -19.28 -27.92 4.63
C LYS A 491 -18.02 -27.25 5.17
N ASN A 492 -16.97 -27.16 4.34
CA ASN A 492 -15.67 -26.62 4.69
C ASN A 492 -15.34 -25.35 3.89
N ILE A 493 -16.36 -24.64 3.39
CA ILE A 493 -16.16 -23.47 2.53
C ILE A 493 -15.35 -22.37 3.21
N ASP A 494 -15.42 -22.28 4.54
CA ASP A 494 -14.60 -21.39 5.35
C ASP A 494 -13.10 -21.67 5.25
N ARG A 495 -12.69 -22.89 4.89
CA ARG A 495 -11.27 -23.19 4.60
C ARG A 495 -10.80 -22.58 3.28
N LEU A 496 -11.71 -22.24 2.37
CA LEU A 496 -11.39 -21.49 1.15
C LEU A 496 -11.36 -19.98 1.42
N THR A 497 -12.45 -19.42 1.95
CA THR A 497 -12.68 -17.96 2.00
C THR A 497 -12.98 -17.38 3.39
N GLY A 498 -12.94 -18.18 4.45
CA GLY A 498 -13.28 -17.73 5.81
C GLY A 498 -12.32 -16.68 6.38
N ALA A 499 -12.79 -15.97 7.41
CA ALA A 499 -12.04 -14.88 8.05
C ALA A 499 -10.81 -15.35 8.85
N THR A 500 -10.82 -16.61 9.32
CA THR A 500 -9.72 -17.19 10.10
C THR A 500 -9.29 -18.53 9.50
N THR A 501 -8.00 -18.68 9.19
CA THR A 501 -7.40 -19.97 8.77
C THR A 501 -7.94 -20.50 7.42
N SER A 502 -8.04 -19.63 6.43
CA SER A 502 -8.48 -19.98 5.07
C SER A 502 -7.39 -19.79 4.02
N VAL A 503 -7.57 -20.39 2.84
CA VAL A 503 -6.68 -20.23 1.68
C VAL A 503 -6.54 -18.75 1.32
N LEU A 504 -7.65 -18.01 1.14
CA LEU A 504 -7.61 -16.59 0.79
C LEU A 504 -6.97 -15.74 1.88
N GLN A 505 -7.28 -15.99 3.15
CA GLN A 505 -6.68 -15.25 4.26
C GLN A 505 -5.16 -15.48 4.34
N ARG A 506 -4.71 -16.73 4.18
CA ARG A 506 -3.27 -17.05 4.23
C ARG A 506 -2.53 -16.46 3.03
N LEU A 507 -3.05 -16.60 1.82
CA LEU A 507 -2.46 -16.01 0.62
C LEU A 507 -2.47 -14.48 0.68
N GLY A 508 -3.52 -13.87 1.24
CA GLY A 508 -3.58 -12.42 1.46
C GLY A 508 -2.52 -11.89 2.45
N ILE A 509 -2.05 -12.70 3.40
CA ILE A 509 -0.92 -12.36 4.28
C ILE A 509 0.42 -12.58 3.59
N VAL A 510 0.55 -13.68 2.83
CA VAL A 510 1.80 -14.07 2.16
C VAL A 510 2.12 -13.15 0.98
N LEU A 511 1.12 -12.72 0.23
CA LEU A 511 1.30 -11.96 -1.00
C LEU A 511 2.07 -10.64 -0.79
N PRO A 512 1.74 -9.77 0.20
CA PRO A 512 2.54 -8.59 0.51
C PRO A 512 3.98 -8.93 0.94
N LEU A 513 4.17 -10.03 1.68
CA LEU A 513 5.50 -10.44 2.15
C LEU A 513 6.40 -10.91 0.99
N ILE A 514 5.83 -11.45 -0.10
CA ILE A 514 6.60 -11.87 -1.28
C ILE A 514 7.20 -10.66 -2.00
N ILE A 515 6.44 -9.56 -2.10
CA ILE A 515 6.82 -8.38 -2.89
C ILE A 515 7.45 -7.26 -2.04
N ASP A 516 7.41 -7.37 -0.72
CA ASP A 516 8.21 -6.53 0.16
C ASP A 516 9.66 -7.05 0.18
N ALA A 517 10.62 -6.15 0.00
CA ALA A 517 12.05 -6.47 0.00
C ALA A 517 12.80 -5.55 0.98
N PRO A 518 12.55 -5.66 2.30
CA PRO A 518 13.09 -4.75 3.31
C PRO A 518 14.60 -4.91 3.49
N LEU A 519 15.33 -3.80 3.51
CA LEU A 519 16.77 -3.77 3.81
C LEU A 519 17.11 -2.55 4.64
N THR A 520 17.54 -2.77 5.87
CA THR A 520 18.12 -1.72 6.72
C THR A 520 19.57 -1.56 6.32
N ILE A 521 19.99 -0.33 6.03
CA ILE A 521 21.36 -0.01 5.61
C ILE A 521 21.93 0.97 6.60
N GLU A 522 23.15 0.72 7.06
CA GLU A 522 23.90 1.68 7.88
C GLU A 522 24.93 2.43 7.07
N LYS A 523 25.61 1.77 6.12
CA LYS A 523 26.72 2.38 5.41
C LYS A 523 26.97 1.76 4.05
N PHE A 524 27.39 2.59 3.12
CA PHE A 524 27.96 2.21 1.83
C PHE A 524 29.48 2.43 1.86
N TYR A 525 30.20 1.49 1.26
CA TYR A 525 31.62 1.59 0.98
C TYR A 525 31.79 1.48 -0.53
N VAL A 526 32.49 2.44 -1.13
CA VAL A 526 32.98 2.32 -2.51
C VAL A 526 34.49 2.23 -2.41
N HIS A 527 35.06 1.15 -2.94
CA HIS A 527 36.41 0.75 -2.56
C HIS A 527 37.13 -0.08 -3.62
N GLY A 528 38.45 -0.18 -3.47
CA GLY A 528 39.30 -1.14 -4.19
C GLY A 528 39.37 -2.51 -3.54
N GLU A 529 40.11 -3.45 -4.14
CA GLU A 529 40.17 -4.86 -3.71
C GLU A 529 40.68 -5.06 -2.26
N ASP A 530 41.67 -4.26 -1.83
CA ASP A 530 42.39 -4.45 -0.55
C ASP A 530 41.72 -3.77 0.65
N ALA A 531 40.50 -3.24 0.47
CA ALA A 531 39.81 -2.46 1.49
C ALA A 531 39.45 -3.29 2.73
N LYS A 532 39.57 -2.67 3.91
CA LYS A 532 39.27 -3.31 5.20
C LYS A 532 38.18 -2.54 5.92
N PHE A 533 37.08 -3.22 6.20
CA PHE A 533 35.93 -2.63 6.88
C PHE A 533 35.98 -2.84 8.39
N SER A 534 35.36 -1.91 9.11
CA SER A 534 35.03 -2.14 10.52
C SER A 534 34.10 -3.35 10.65
N ARG A 535 34.17 -4.05 11.79
CA ARG A 535 33.33 -5.24 12.02
C ARG A 535 31.85 -4.84 12.01
N ALA A 536 31.01 -5.57 11.28
CA ALA A 536 29.58 -5.34 11.24
C ALA A 536 28.84 -5.65 12.56
N ASN A 537 29.45 -6.44 13.45
CA ASN A 537 28.91 -6.76 14.76
C ASN A 537 29.98 -6.64 15.85
N PRO A 538 29.59 -6.29 17.09
CA PRO A 538 30.48 -6.37 18.24
C PRO A 538 30.91 -7.81 18.52
N GLY A 539 32.02 -7.97 19.25
CA GLY A 539 32.35 -9.26 19.85
C GLY A 539 31.32 -9.68 20.90
N PHE A 540 31.22 -10.98 21.20
CA PHE A 540 30.27 -11.51 22.19
C PHE A 540 30.40 -10.84 23.57
N PHE A 541 31.62 -10.75 24.12
CA PHE A 541 31.88 -10.09 25.41
C PHE A 541 31.66 -8.58 25.36
N GLU A 542 31.98 -7.98 24.22
CA GLU A 542 31.77 -6.56 23.95
C GLU A 542 30.28 -6.23 24.05
N ASN A 543 29.43 -7.03 23.39
CA ASN A 543 27.98 -6.88 23.42
C ASN A 543 27.39 -7.03 24.83
N ILE A 544 27.82 -8.05 25.59
CA ILE A 544 27.39 -8.23 26.99
C ILE A 544 27.76 -7.01 27.83
N TRP A 545 28.98 -6.50 27.66
CA TRP A 545 29.43 -5.33 28.40
C TRP A 545 28.62 -4.06 28.03
N TYR A 546 28.28 -3.88 26.75
CA TYR A 546 27.39 -2.79 26.32
C TYR A 546 26.00 -2.90 26.95
N GLU A 547 25.41 -4.08 26.95
CA GLU A 547 24.09 -4.33 27.55
C GLU A 547 24.08 -4.04 29.05
N ILE A 548 25.12 -4.46 29.78
CA ILE A 548 25.29 -4.15 31.21
C ILE A 548 25.41 -2.63 31.42
N ARG A 549 26.30 -1.97 30.68
CA ARG A 549 26.48 -0.51 30.79
C ARG A 549 25.19 0.24 30.51
N ARG A 550 24.43 -0.18 29.49
CA ARG A 550 23.15 0.43 29.12
C ARG A 550 22.10 0.23 30.20
N PHE A 551 22.00 -0.98 30.75
CA PHE A 551 21.09 -1.27 31.86
C PHE A 551 21.35 -0.34 33.05
N PHE A 552 22.60 -0.24 33.51
CA PHE A 552 22.94 0.66 34.61
C PHE A 552 22.72 2.13 34.25
N ALA A 553 23.16 2.58 33.08
CA ALA A 553 22.96 3.95 32.63
C ALA A 553 21.47 4.32 32.50
N SER A 554 20.58 3.36 32.21
CA SER A 554 19.14 3.62 32.12
C SER A 554 18.50 4.02 33.46
N PHE A 555 19.02 3.58 34.61
CA PHE A 555 18.51 4.00 35.94
C PHE A 555 18.90 5.43 36.31
N PHE A 556 19.98 5.94 35.74
CA PHE A 556 20.48 7.29 35.98
C PHE A 556 20.12 8.26 34.84
N SER A 557 19.40 7.76 33.82
CA SER A 557 18.97 8.56 32.68
C SER A 557 17.73 9.38 33.03
N THR A 558 17.76 10.67 32.72
CA THR A 558 16.63 11.58 32.84
C THR A 558 15.52 11.27 31.81
N GLN A 559 15.78 10.43 30.79
CA GLN A 559 14.79 10.01 29.78
C GLN A 559 13.56 9.28 30.34
N TYR A 560 13.67 8.73 31.54
CA TYR A 560 12.61 7.96 32.21
C TYR A 560 12.11 8.62 33.50
N GLN A 561 12.62 9.80 33.84
CA GLN A 561 12.12 10.58 34.97
C GLN A 561 10.96 11.45 34.48
N ILE A 562 9.78 11.25 35.08
CA ILE A 562 8.66 12.20 34.95
C ILE A 562 9.11 13.45 35.72
N SER A 563 9.51 14.51 35.01
CA SER A 563 9.74 15.81 35.62
C SER A 563 8.39 16.34 36.08
N SER A 564 8.19 16.39 37.40
CA SER A 564 7.15 17.21 38.02
C SER A 564 7.70 18.62 38.18
N ASP A 565 7.93 19.32 37.07
CA ASP A 565 8.23 20.74 37.14
C ASP A 565 6.88 21.48 37.18
N ASN A 566 6.55 22.08 38.32
CA ASN A 566 5.24 22.73 38.54
C ASN A 566 5.01 23.99 37.67
N GLU A 567 5.98 24.37 36.82
CA GLU A 567 5.92 25.54 35.94
C GLU A 567 5.64 25.20 34.45
N ALA A 568 5.63 23.92 34.04
CA ALA A 568 5.37 23.52 32.66
C ALA A 568 3.94 22.99 32.47
N LEU A 569 3.30 23.32 31.33
CA LEU A 569 2.02 22.72 30.94
C LEU A 569 2.22 21.25 30.61
N THR A 570 1.53 20.37 31.32
CA THR A 570 1.64 18.93 31.16
C THR A 570 0.60 18.41 30.17
N ILE A 571 1.04 17.69 29.14
CA ILE A 571 0.16 17.13 28.11
C ILE A 571 0.38 15.63 28.00
N TRP A 572 -0.68 14.84 28.10
CA TRP A 572 -0.59 13.39 27.89
C TRP A 572 -1.18 12.98 26.55
N VAL A 573 -0.48 12.14 25.78
CA VAL A 573 -0.92 11.77 24.44
C VAL A 573 -0.92 10.26 24.21
N ASN A 574 -2.05 9.75 23.73
CA ASN A 574 -2.22 8.35 23.37
C ASN A 574 -1.80 8.09 21.91
N ARG A 575 -0.50 8.26 21.64
CA ARG A 575 0.14 8.01 20.34
C ARG A 575 1.52 7.39 20.54
N SER A 576 2.14 6.94 19.45
CA SER A 576 3.49 6.38 19.48
C SER A 576 4.52 7.39 19.96
N ARG A 577 5.66 6.92 20.49
CA ARG A 577 6.76 7.79 20.95
C ARG A 577 7.25 8.75 19.87
N GLN A 578 7.37 8.28 18.64
CA GLN A 578 7.78 9.12 17.51
C GLN A 578 6.83 10.30 17.32
N TYR A 579 5.52 10.06 17.43
CA TYR A 579 4.51 11.10 17.32
C TYR A 579 4.62 12.11 18.49
N VAL A 580 4.81 11.61 19.72
CA VAL A 580 5.02 12.47 20.90
C VAL A 580 6.26 13.33 20.80
N ASN A 581 7.38 12.77 20.33
CA ASN A 581 8.62 13.53 20.12
C ASN A 581 8.45 14.62 19.05
N LEU A 582 7.75 14.31 17.95
CA LEU A 582 7.45 15.30 16.91
C LEU A 582 6.55 16.42 17.44
N MET A 583 5.49 16.08 18.19
CA MET A 583 4.65 17.10 18.84
C MET A 583 5.45 17.96 19.80
N GLN A 584 6.32 17.36 20.62
CA GLN A 584 7.18 18.10 21.55
C GLN A 584 8.06 19.10 20.78
N GLN A 585 8.70 18.66 19.69
CA GLN A 585 9.51 19.54 18.86
C GLN A 585 8.68 20.69 18.26
N LEU A 586 7.53 20.39 17.65
CA LEU A 586 6.66 21.41 17.06
C LEU A 586 6.20 22.44 18.11
N VAL A 587 5.91 21.97 19.31
CA VAL A 587 5.55 22.84 20.43
C VAL A 587 6.75 23.67 20.87
N ASP A 588 7.95 23.10 21.00
CA ASP A 588 9.14 23.85 21.37
C ASP A 588 9.53 24.91 20.33
N ASP A 589 9.54 24.53 19.05
CA ASP A 589 9.94 25.37 17.92
C ASP A 589 8.93 26.50 17.64
N GLN A 590 7.63 26.24 17.82
CA GLN A 590 6.58 27.20 17.47
C GLN A 590 5.94 27.81 18.72
N PHE A 591 5.27 27.00 19.54
CA PHE A 591 4.46 27.49 20.64
C PHE A 591 5.29 28.06 21.79
N THR A 592 6.26 27.30 22.31
CA THR A 592 7.16 27.72 23.39
C THR A 592 7.98 28.93 22.95
N THR A 593 8.50 28.93 21.72
CA THR A 593 9.28 30.06 21.18
C THR A 593 8.46 31.34 21.05
N GLN A 594 7.20 31.24 20.62
CA GLN A 594 6.32 32.42 20.45
C GLN A 594 5.73 32.94 21.77
N THR A 595 5.42 32.03 22.71
CA THR A 595 4.67 32.36 23.92
C THR A 595 5.52 32.42 25.19
N GLY A 596 6.70 31.80 25.18
CA GLY A 596 7.54 31.57 26.35
C GLY A 596 7.02 30.51 27.33
N MET A 597 5.85 29.92 27.08
CA MET A 597 5.27 28.88 27.94
C MET A 597 5.90 27.53 27.65
N ARG A 598 6.39 26.85 28.70
CA ARG A 598 6.96 25.50 28.59
C ARG A 598 5.86 24.46 28.55
N VAL A 599 6.04 23.43 27.73
CA VAL A 599 5.10 22.33 27.58
C VAL A 599 5.85 21.00 27.69
N ASP A 600 5.33 20.11 28.51
CA ASP A 600 5.85 18.77 28.74
C ASP A 600 4.87 17.72 28.22
N ILE A 601 5.18 17.15 27.05
CA ILE A 601 4.35 16.09 26.45
C ILE A 601 4.85 14.71 26.89
N SER A 602 3.94 13.90 27.43
CA SER A 602 4.17 12.54 27.91
C SER A 602 3.30 11.52 27.17
N ILE A 603 3.80 10.30 26.98
CA ILE A 603 3.04 9.21 26.36
C ILE A 603 2.04 8.65 27.37
N MET A 604 0.80 8.49 26.94
CA MET A 604 -0.27 7.83 27.69
C MET A 604 -0.83 6.64 26.87
N PRO A 605 -0.26 5.43 27.01
CA PRO A 605 -0.68 4.28 26.19
C PRO A 605 -2.12 3.79 26.45
N ASN A 606 -2.71 4.19 27.56
CA ASN A 606 -4.08 3.83 27.93
C ASN A 606 -4.78 5.04 28.55
N GLU A 607 -5.83 5.51 27.89
CA GLU A 607 -6.67 6.64 28.31
C GLU A 607 -7.45 6.39 29.60
N ASP A 608 -7.70 5.14 30.00
CA ASP A 608 -8.36 4.82 31.29
C ASP A 608 -7.56 5.34 32.49
N LYS A 609 -6.25 5.55 32.31
CA LYS A 609 -5.39 6.13 33.35
C LYS A 609 -5.79 7.57 33.71
N LEU A 610 -6.45 8.31 32.81
CA LEU A 610 -6.92 9.66 33.10
C LEU A 610 -7.94 9.66 34.23
N ILE A 611 -8.86 8.67 34.26
CA ILE A 611 -9.85 8.54 35.33
C ILE A 611 -9.18 8.36 36.69
N LEU A 612 -8.18 7.46 36.75
CA LEU A 612 -7.40 7.23 37.96
C LEU A 612 -6.61 8.48 38.36
N ALA A 613 -5.97 9.14 37.41
CA ALA A 613 -5.17 10.34 37.64
C ALA A 613 -6.00 11.51 38.17
N THR A 614 -7.21 11.73 37.63
CA THR A 614 -8.17 12.73 38.15
C THR A 614 -8.54 12.43 39.59
N SER A 615 -8.75 11.15 39.94
CA SER A 615 -9.09 10.75 41.32
C SER A 615 -7.95 10.96 42.33
N SER A 616 -6.69 10.89 41.86
CA SER A 616 -5.48 11.13 42.66
C SER A 616 -4.96 12.57 42.56
N ASN A 617 -5.67 13.47 41.88
CA ASN A 617 -5.27 14.84 41.60
C ASN A 617 -3.87 14.95 40.96
N SER A 618 -3.56 14.04 40.05
CA SER A 618 -2.29 13.93 39.32
C SER A 618 -2.49 13.85 37.81
N GLN A 619 -3.63 14.37 37.33
CA GLN A 619 -3.99 14.49 35.91
C GLN A 619 -3.10 15.51 35.19
N PRO A 620 -2.91 15.37 33.87
CA PRO A 620 -2.29 16.41 33.04
C PRO A 620 -3.20 17.63 32.88
N ASP A 621 -2.65 18.74 32.40
CA ASP A 621 -3.41 19.92 31.99
C ASP A 621 -4.23 19.66 30.71
N LEU A 622 -3.66 18.93 29.74
CA LEU A 622 -4.35 18.52 28.52
C LEU A 622 -4.12 17.03 28.20
N ALA A 623 -5.10 16.40 27.54
CA ALA A 623 -4.96 15.06 27.00
C ALA A 623 -5.35 15.01 25.51
N LEU A 624 -4.53 14.36 24.67
CA LEU A 624 -4.77 14.18 23.24
C LEU A 624 -4.82 12.70 22.87
N GLY A 625 -5.39 12.41 21.71
CA GLY A 625 -5.59 11.06 21.21
C GLY A 625 -6.61 10.25 22.03
N VAL A 626 -7.47 10.95 22.75
CA VAL A 626 -8.53 10.37 23.59
C VAL A 626 -9.76 10.07 22.71
N ALA A 627 -10.45 8.98 22.99
CA ALA A 627 -11.66 8.61 22.28
C ALA A 627 -12.76 9.68 22.40
N GLY A 628 -13.48 9.94 21.30
CA GLY A 628 -14.44 11.05 21.19
C GLY A 628 -15.62 11.03 22.16
N TRP A 629 -15.93 9.89 22.79
CA TRP A 629 -16.98 9.78 23.81
C TRP A 629 -16.51 10.09 25.24
N ARG A 630 -15.19 10.12 25.49
CA ARG A 630 -14.63 10.36 26.83
C ARG A 630 -14.88 11.76 27.38
N PRO A 631 -14.88 12.84 26.58
CA PRO A 631 -15.20 14.18 27.11
C PRO A 631 -16.52 14.21 27.88
N TYR A 632 -17.55 13.53 27.39
CA TYR A 632 -18.81 13.37 28.13
C TYR A 632 -18.60 12.69 29.49
N ASP A 633 -17.88 11.56 29.54
CA ASP A 633 -17.58 10.84 30.77
C ASP A 633 -16.91 11.73 31.83
N PHE A 634 -15.94 12.55 31.44
CA PHE A 634 -15.27 13.42 32.39
C PHE A 634 -16.12 14.66 32.73
N ALA A 635 -16.86 15.23 31.78
CA ALA A 635 -17.71 16.40 32.00
C ALA A 635 -18.81 16.11 33.05
N ILE A 636 -19.49 14.96 32.98
CA ILE A 636 -20.51 14.58 33.97
C ILE A 636 -19.94 14.42 35.40
N ARG A 637 -18.63 14.18 35.51
CA ARG A 637 -17.89 14.04 36.77
C ARG A 637 -17.25 15.36 37.22
N ASN A 638 -17.49 16.45 36.51
CA ASN A 638 -16.85 17.75 36.73
C ASN A 638 -15.31 17.67 36.69
N ALA A 639 -14.77 16.81 35.82
CA ALA A 639 -13.35 16.53 35.69
C ALA A 639 -12.69 17.24 34.50
N LEU A 640 -13.44 18.01 33.72
CA LEU A 640 -12.94 18.83 32.61
C LEU A 640 -13.37 20.29 32.80
N VAL A 641 -12.52 21.19 32.32
CA VAL A 641 -12.84 22.61 32.18
C VAL A 641 -13.78 22.79 30.99
N ASP A 642 -14.81 23.62 31.16
CA ASP A 642 -15.65 24.06 30.06
C ASP A 642 -14.90 25.07 29.20
N LEU A 643 -14.45 24.64 28.02
CA LEU A 643 -13.68 25.43 27.08
C LEU A 643 -14.46 26.62 26.54
N SER A 644 -15.80 26.57 26.55
CA SER A 644 -16.63 27.69 26.08
C SER A 644 -16.50 28.93 26.96
N THR A 645 -16.01 28.76 28.19
CA THR A 645 -15.75 29.85 29.13
C THR A 645 -14.38 30.50 28.97
N LEU A 646 -13.50 29.93 28.12
CA LEU A 646 -12.14 30.41 27.93
C LEU A 646 -12.06 31.49 26.85
N ASP A 647 -11.17 32.47 27.06
CA ASP A 647 -10.89 33.52 26.08
C ASP A 647 -10.38 32.92 24.76
N GLY A 648 -10.91 33.41 23.63
CA GLY A 648 -10.51 32.96 22.29
C GLY A 648 -11.22 31.71 21.78
N PHE A 649 -12.12 31.10 22.57
CA PHE A 649 -12.91 29.93 22.15
C PHE A 649 -13.64 30.15 20.82
N ASP A 650 -14.34 31.27 20.66
CA ASP A 650 -15.08 31.63 19.43
C ASP A 650 -14.17 31.78 18.19
N GLU A 651 -12.90 32.13 18.37
CA GLU A 651 -11.95 32.23 17.27
C GLU A 651 -11.43 30.85 16.86
N VAL A 652 -11.08 30.03 17.84
CA VAL A 652 -10.55 28.68 17.61
C VAL A 652 -11.61 27.77 17.00
N THR A 653 -12.85 27.85 17.46
CA THR A 653 -13.96 27.01 16.96
C THR A 653 -14.28 27.23 15.49
N LYS A 654 -14.05 28.44 14.94
CA LYS A 654 -14.24 28.74 13.51
C LYS A 654 -13.35 27.91 12.58
N ARG A 655 -12.27 27.31 13.10
CA ARG A 655 -11.37 26.41 12.35
C ARG A 655 -11.99 25.05 12.09
N PHE A 656 -13.07 24.70 12.78
CA PHE A 656 -13.71 23.39 12.71
C PHE A 656 -15.13 23.49 12.15
N LYS A 657 -15.62 22.38 11.59
CA LYS A 657 -17.02 22.29 11.18
C LYS A 657 -17.90 22.11 12.44
N PRO A 658 -19.08 22.76 12.52
CA PRO A 658 -19.94 22.69 13.71
C PRO A 658 -20.27 21.26 14.17
N GLY A 659 -20.52 20.34 13.22
CA GLY A 659 -20.83 18.93 13.53
C GLY A 659 -19.72 18.19 14.28
N ALA A 660 -18.47 18.69 14.23
CA ALA A 660 -17.35 18.09 14.94
C ALA A 660 -17.43 18.22 16.46
N PHE A 661 -18.15 19.22 16.97
CA PHE A 661 -18.30 19.46 18.39
C PHE A 661 -19.42 18.66 19.04
N MET A 662 -20.27 18.00 18.26
CA MET A 662 -21.50 17.37 18.76
C MET A 662 -21.24 16.36 19.91
N GLN A 663 -20.14 15.60 19.83
CA GLN A 663 -19.76 14.63 20.87
C GLN A 663 -18.99 15.26 22.04
N LEU A 664 -18.62 16.54 21.93
CA LEU A 664 -17.80 17.27 22.89
C LEU A 664 -18.63 18.23 23.76
N ILE A 665 -19.93 18.35 23.47
CA ILE A 665 -20.87 19.20 24.18
C ILE A 665 -21.56 18.40 25.30
N TYR A 666 -21.65 19.00 26.48
CA TYR A 666 -22.48 18.49 27.56
C TYR A 666 -23.21 19.66 28.23
N GLN A 667 -24.54 19.56 28.30
CA GLN A 667 -25.41 20.68 28.71
C GLN A 667 -25.12 21.95 27.87
N GLU A 668 -24.72 23.04 28.51
CA GLU A 668 -24.40 24.31 27.85
C GLU A 668 -22.90 24.48 27.56
N GLY A 669 -22.06 23.53 27.99
CA GLY A 669 -20.60 23.62 27.92
C GLY A 669 -19.96 22.76 26.83
N VAL A 670 -18.71 23.08 26.48
CA VAL A 670 -17.89 22.39 25.47
C VAL A 670 -16.61 21.90 26.15
N TYR A 671 -16.38 20.59 26.16
CA TYR A 671 -15.34 19.97 27.00
C TYR A 671 -14.20 19.34 26.19
N GLY A 672 -14.02 19.76 24.93
CA GLY A 672 -12.93 19.30 24.09
C GLY A 672 -12.86 20.04 22.75
N LEU A 673 -11.75 19.87 22.05
CA LEU A 673 -11.57 20.29 20.66
C LEU A 673 -11.44 19.05 19.75
N PRO A 674 -12.02 19.06 18.54
CA PRO A 674 -11.85 17.95 17.59
C PRO A 674 -10.40 17.81 17.14
N GLU A 675 -9.85 16.58 17.18
CA GLU A 675 -8.50 16.27 16.67
C GLU A 675 -8.57 15.58 15.29
N THR A 676 -9.36 14.51 15.18
CA THR A 676 -9.55 13.73 13.95
C THR A 676 -11.02 13.36 13.81
N GLN A 677 -11.47 13.11 12.57
CA GLN A 677 -12.83 12.67 12.27
C GLN A 677 -12.83 11.53 11.26
N ASN A 678 -13.70 10.56 11.47
CA ASN A 678 -13.93 9.46 10.55
C ASN A 678 -15.37 9.54 10.04
N PHE A 679 -15.57 9.27 8.76
CA PHE A 679 -16.89 9.16 8.13
C PHE A 679 -16.87 8.02 7.11
N ASN A 680 -18.03 7.43 6.87
CA ASN A 680 -18.17 6.36 5.90
C ASN A 680 -18.55 6.95 4.55
N ILE A 681 -17.96 6.41 3.48
CA ILE A 681 -18.31 6.73 2.10
C ILE A 681 -18.52 5.44 1.32
N LEU A 682 -19.32 5.52 0.25
CA LEU A 682 -19.50 4.41 -0.67
C LEU A 682 -18.30 4.33 -1.63
N PHE A 683 -17.55 3.23 -1.54
CA PHE A 683 -16.60 2.84 -2.56
C PHE A 683 -17.27 1.84 -3.51
N TYR A 684 -17.06 2.02 -4.81
CA TYR A 684 -17.61 1.13 -5.83
C TYR A 684 -16.59 0.84 -6.92
N ARG A 685 -16.80 -0.27 -7.63
CA ARG A 685 -15.96 -0.75 -8.73
C ARG A 685 -16.59 -0.33 -10.05
N ARG A 686 -16.01 0.70 -10.70
CA ARG A 686 -16.50 1.24 -11.98
C ARG A 686 -16.57 0.18 -13.06
N ASP A 687 -15.52 -0.63 -13.18
CA ASP A 687 -15.44 -1.73 -14.13
C ASP A 687 -16.58 -2.76 -13.95
N ILE A 688 -16.93 -3.07 -12.70
CA ILE A 688 -18.04 -3.99 -12.39
C ILE A 688 -19.40 -3.35 -12.71
N LEU A 689 -19.63 -2.10 -12.30
CA LEU A 689 -20.89 -1.42 -12.58
C LEU A 689 -21.10 -1.20 -14.08
N GLU A 690 -20.08 -0.74 -14.81
CA GLU A 690 -20.14 -0.50 -16.25
C GLU A 690 -20.40 -1.79 -17.05
N SER A 691 -19.70 -2.88 -16.72
CA SER A 691 -19.87 -4.17 -17.40
C SER A 691 -21.24 -4.80 -17.16
N LEU A 692 -21.81 -4.61 -15.96
CA LEU A 692 -23.16 -5.05 -15.62
C LEU A 692 -24.25 -4.05 -16.01
N GLN A 693 -23.87 -2.89 -16.56
CA GLN A 693 -24.79 -1.79 -16.90
C GLN A 693 -25.63 -1.34 -15.68
N LEU A 694 -24.99 -1.31 -14.51
CA LEU A 694 -25.56 -0.83 -13.26
C LEU A 694 -25.13 0.60 -12.99
N ASP A 695 -26.06 1.42 -12.50
CA ASP A 695 -25.76 2.77 -12.05
C ASP A 695 -25.16 2.77 -10.62
N VAL A 696 -24.46 3.85 -10.26
CA VAL A 696 -24.01 4.06 -8.88
C VAL A 696 -25.24 4.30 -7.99
N PRO A 697 -25.42 3.55 -6.88
CA PRO A 697 -26.64 3.65 -6.09
C PRO A 697 -26.68 4.90 -5.21
N ASP A 698 -27.80 5.62 -5.24
CA ASP A 698 -28.06 6.78 -4.36
C ASP A 698 -28.88 6.39 -3.12
N THR A 699 -29.64 5.30 -3.19
CA THR A 699 -30.55 4.84 -2.14
C THR A 699 -30.37 3.36 -1.79
N TRP A 700 -30.88 2.95 -0.63
CA TRP A 700 -30.94 1.53 -0.28
C TRP A 700 -31.82 0.73 -1.24
N THR A 701 -32.86 1.32 -1.82
CA THR A 701 -33.67 0.65 -2.85
C THR A 701 -32.82 0.32 -4.07
N ASP A 702 -31.99 1.27 -4.54
CA ASP A 702 -31.09 1.02 -5.68
C ASP A 702 -30.10 -0.11 -5.36
N VAL A 703 -29.58 -0.16 -4.12
CA VAL A 703 -28.74 -1.26 -3.63
C VAL A 703 -29.51 -2.58 -3.69
N LEU A 704 -30.74 -2.63 -3.16
CA LEU A 704 -31.55 -3.84 -3.15
C LEU A 704 -31.90 -4.33 -4.56
N ASP A 705 -32.16 -3.41 -5.50
CA ASP A 705 -32.51 -3.71 -6.88
C ASP A 705 -31.31 -4.22 -7.70
N MET A 706 -30.08 -3.79 -7.39
CA MET A 706 -28.87 -4.30 -8.04
C MET A 706 -28.34 -5.61 -7.45
N LEU A 707 -28.70 -5.94 -6.19
CA LEU A 707 -28.21 -7.14 -5.52
C LEU A 707 -28.47 -8.43 -6.31
N PRO A 708 -29.65 -8.67 -6.91
CA PRO A 708 -29.88 -9.86 -7.73
C PRO A 708 -28.87 -9.99 -8.88
N GLU A 709 -28.54 -8.90 -9.56
CA GLU A 709 -27.57 -8.95 -10.66
C GLU A 709 -26.17 -9.23 -10.14
N LEU A 710 -25.72 -8.53 -9.08
CA LEU A 710 -24.44 -8.80 -8.43
C LEU A 710 -24.34 -10.27 -7.98
N GLN A 711 -25.39 -10.79 -7.34
CA GLN A 711 -25.43 -12.14 -6.79
C GLN A 711 -25.47 -13.23 -7.87
N ARG A 712 -26.03 -12.96 -9.06
CA ARG A 712 -25.93 -13.89 -10.21
C ARG A 712 -24.48 -14.14 -10.61
N PHE A 713 -23.63 -13.13 -10.46
CA PHE A 713 -22.19 -13.25 -10.67
C PHE A 713 -21.42 -13.62 -9.39
N GLY A 714 -22.11 -13.84 -8.27
CA GLY A 714 -21.50 -14.20 -6.98
C GLY A 714 -20.95 -13.03 -6.17
N MET A 715 -21.11 -11.82 -6.67
CA MET A 715 -20.72 -10.60 -5.99
C MET A 715 -21.80 -10.19 -4.97
N ASN A 716 -21.44 -9.29 -4.06
CA ASN A 716 -22.38 -8.79 -3.06
C ASN A 716 -22.05 -7.35 -2.67
N PHE A 717 -22.97 -6.69 -1.97
CA PHE A 717 -22.75 -5.36 -1.43
C PHE A 717 -22.17 -5.43 -0.02
N TYR A 718 -21.06 -4.74 0.23
CA TYR A 718 -20.51 -4.61 1.57
C TYR A 718 -21.31 -3.57 2.37
N SER A 719 -22.03 -4.03 3.39
CA SER A 719 -22.58 -3.16 4.43
C SER A 719 -21.61 -3.07 5.61
N MET A 720 -21.48 -1.88 6.22
CA MET A 720 -20.76 -1.67 7.50
C MET A 720 -21.26 -2.58 8.62
N LEU A 721 -22.52 -3.05 8.55
CA LEU A 721 -23.05 -4.05 9.47
C LEU A 721 -22.29 -5.37 9.37
N SER A 722 -21.65 -5.68 8.25
CA SER A 722 -20.88 -6.91 8.03
C SER A 722 -19.44 -6.84 8.58
N SER A 723 -19.07 -5.76 9.26
CA SER A 723 -17.72 -5.58 9.82
C SER A 723 -17.40 -6.44 11.05
N ALA A 724 -18.41 -7.04 11.68
CA ALA A 724 -18.25 -7.91 12.85
C ALA A 724 -19.38 -8.94 12.92
N THR A 725 -19.14 -10.15 13.42
CA THR A 725 -20.18 -11.20 13.55
C THR A 725 -21.37 -10.79 14.44
N ALA A 726 -21.19 -10.72 15.75
CA ALA A 726 -22.29 -10.72 16.72
C ALA A 726 -22.68 -9.33 17.21
N PHE A 727 -21.70 -8.50 17.59
CA PHE A 727 -21.96 -7.19 18.16
C PHE A 727 -21.91 -6.11 17.09
N LYS A 728 -23.08 -5.55 16.73
CA LYS A 728 -23.20 -4.41 15.82
C LYS A 728 -23.26 -3.12 16.64
N ALA A 729 -22.20 -2.32 16.60
CA ALA A 729 -22.10 -1.08 17.39
C ALA A 729 -23.04 0.02 16.89
N PHE A 730 -23.36 1.01 17.73
CA PHE A 730 -24.17 2.16 17.30
C PHE A 730 -23.56 2.94 16.13
N SER A 731 -22.23 2.96 15.99
CA SER A 731 -21.58 3.59 14.85
C SER A 731 -21.93 2.94 13.50
N THR A 732 -22.35 1.67 13.49
CA THR A 732 -22.75 0.97 12.26
C THR A 732 -24.27 0.90 12.08
N THR A 733 -25.06 0.92 13.16
CA THR A 733 -26.53 0.83 13.09
C THR A 733 -27.24 2.19 13.07
N MET A 734 -26.69 3.21 13.73
CA MET A 734 -27.29 4.55 13.79
C MET A 734 -27.50 5.20 12.41
N PRO A 735 -26.56 5.07 11.44
CA PRO A 735 -26.79 5.62 10.11
C PRO A 735 -28.08 5.13 9.45
N PHE A 736 -28.43 3.84 9.61
CA PHE A 736 -29.68 3.28 9.08
C PHE A 736 -30.90 3.90 9.72
N ILE A 737 -30.89 4.04 11.04
CA ILE A 737 -31.98 4.65 11.81
C ILE A 737 -32.18 6.11 11.38
N MET A 738 -31.09 6.88 11.28
CA MET A 738 -31.14 8.27 10.86
C MET A 738 -31.58 8.44 9.40
N GLN A 739 -31.19 7.54 8.49
CA GLN A 739 -31.63 7.52 7.10
C GLN A 739 -33.15 7.30 6.97
N HIS A 740 -33.78 6.61 7.92
CA HIS A 740 -35.23 6.45 7.99
C HIS A 740 -35.92 7.56 8.80
N GLY A 741 -35.20 8.60 9.22
CA GLY A 741 -35.73 9.70 10.04
C GLY A 741 -35.99 9.32 11.50
N GLY A 742 -35.54 8.14 11.94
CA GLY A 742 -35.72 7.66 13.31
C GLY A 742 -34.71 8.22 14.30
N SER A 743 -35.04 8.13 15.59
CA SER A 743 -34.16 8.45 16.72
C SER A 743 -34.27 7.36 17.78
N ILE A 744 -33.14 6.93 18.36
CA ILE A 744 -33.13 5.92 19.44
C ILE A 744 -33.65 6.46 20.78
N TYR A 745 -33.73 7.78 20.91
CA TYR A 745 -34.20 8.45 22.10
C TYR A 745 -35.42 9.33 21.79
N GLY A 746 -36.35 9.40 22.74
CA GLY A 746 -37.46 10.35 22.70
C GLY A 746 -36.98 11.79 22.97
N PRO A 747 -37.87 12.79 22.85
CA PRO A 747 -37.54 14.18 23.15
C PRO A 747 -36.87 14.33 24.52
N GLY A 748 -35.70 14.97 24.55
CA GLY A 748 -34.91 15.19 25.77
C GLY A 748 -34.07 13.99 26.26
N ALA A 749 -34.00 12.90 25.50
CA ALA A 749 -33.15 11.74 25.79
C ALA A 749 -33.40 11.01 27.13
N LEU A 750 -34.60 11.17 27.71
CA LEU A 750 -34.99 10.53 28.98
C LEU A 750 -35.71 9.18 28.80
N THR A 751 -36.15 8.88 27.59
CA THR A 751 -36.82 7.61 27.25
C THR A 751 -36.20 7.03 25.97
N ALA A 752 -36.18 5.71 25.88
CA ALA A 752 -35.89 5.03 24.63
C ALA A 752 -37.05 5.22 23.65
N ASN A 753 -36.76 5.23 22.35
CA ASN A 753 -37.72 5.37 21.25
C ASN A 753 -37.53 4.26 20.20
N LEU A 754 -37.17 3.06 20.67
CA LEU A 754 -36.81 1.92 19.83
C LEU A 754 -38.02 1.25 19.15
N ASP A 755 -39.23 1.60 19.57
CA ASP A 755 -40.51 1.09 19.07
C ASP A 755 -41.25 2.06 18.13
N SER A 756 -40.60 3.17 17.75
CA SER A 756 -41.10 4.06 16.71
C SER A 756 -41.13 3.37 15.35
N GLU A 757 -42.06 3.77 14.48
CA GLU A 757 -42.25 3.16 13.16
C GLU A 757 -40.98 3.28 12.32
N GLU A 758 -40.31 4.43 12.36
CA GLU A 758 -39.07 4.71 11.63
C GLU A 758 -37.91 3.81 12.11
N VAL A 759 -37.78 3.61 13.43
CA VAL A 759 -36.74 2.73 13.99
C VAL A 759 -37.04 1.27 13.68
N ILE A 760 -38.30 0.85 13.73
CA ILE A 760 -38.72 -0.50 13.34
C ILE A 760 -38.44 -0.75 11.86
N GLN A 761 -38.73 0.21 10.96
CA GLN A 761 -38.41 0.09 9.54
C GLN A 761 -36.90 -0.03 9.31
N ALA A 762 -36.09 0.81 9.96
CA ALA A 762 -34.64 0.71 9.88
C ALA A 762 -34.12 -0.65 10.39
N MET A 763 -34.61 -1.12 11.53
CA MET A 763 -34.25 -2.44 12.07
C MET A 763 -34.68 -3.59 11.15
N THR A 764 -35.84 -3.45 10.51
CA THR A 764 -36.34 -4.42 9.53
C THR A 764 -35.43 -4.46 8.31
N LEU A 765 -35.04 -3.31 7.74
CA LEU A 765 -34.06 -3.29 6.66
C LEU A 765 -32.74 -3.94 7.11
N MET A 766 -32.23 -3.57 8.29
CA MET A 766 -31.00 -4.15 8.82
C MET A 766 -31.07 -5.67 8.96
N SER A 767 -32.20 -6.25 9.38
CA SER A 767 -32.37 -7.69 9.43
C SER A 767 -32.52 -8.30 8.04
N ASP A 768 -33.34 -7.68 7.19
CA ASP A 768 -33.68 -8.18 5.86
C ASP A 768 -32.47 -8.24 4.95
N LEU A 769 -31.52 -7.29 5.10
CA LEU A 769 -30.24 -7.35 4.39
C LEU A 769 -29.58 -8.71 4.53
N PHE A 770 -29.66 -9.36 5.70
CA PHE A 770 -29.06 -10.67 5.92
C PHE A 770 -30.02 -11.84 5.66
N THR A 771 -31.27 -11.71 6.08
CA THR A 771 -32.25 -12.82 6.07
C THR A 771 -32.98 -12.97 4.76
N VAL A 772 -33.19 -11.87 4.03
CA VAL A 772 -33.94 -11.82 2.77
C VAL A 772 -32.98 -11.62 1.60
N TYR A 773 -32.13 -10.59 1.68
CA TYR A 773 -31.23 -10.18 0.60
C TYR A 773 -29.85 -10.83 0.67
N ALA A 774 -29.64 -11.70 1.67
CA ALA A 774 -28.49 -12.58 1.76
C ALA A 774 -27.12 -11.87 1.71
N LEU A 775 -27.00 -10.67 2.28
CA LEU A 775 -25.70 -10.07 2.57
C LEU A 775 -24.91 -10.96 3.55
N PRO A 776 -23.57 -10.95 3.47
CA PRO A 776 -22.74 -11.71 4.40
C PRO A 776 -22.85 -11.15 5.83
N LEU A 777 -23.07 -12.02 6.82
CA LEU A 777 -23.14 -11.60 8.24
C LEU A 777 -21.83 -10.98 8.74
N GLU A 778 -20.71 -11.47 8.22
CA GLU A 778 -19.37 -10.96 8.47
C GLU A 778 -18.51 -11.02 7.21
N VAL A 779 -17.69 -10.00 7.01
CA VAL A 779 -16.67 -9.92 5.98
C VAL A 779 -15.31 -9.79 6.66
N GLY A 780 -14.53 -10.87 6.64
CA GLY A 780 -13.23 -10.93 7.31
C GLY A 780 -12.18 -9.96 6.76
N SER A 781 -12.29 -9.57 5.49
CA SER A 781 -11.45 -8.54 4.88
C SER A 781 -12.22 -7.81 3.79
N PHE A 782 -12.65 -6.58 4.09
CA PHE A 782 -13.27 -5.70 3.09
C PHE A 782 -12.37 -5.53 1.87
N TYR A 783 -11.06 -5.30 2.09
CA TYR A 783 -10.09 -5.09 1.02
C TYR A 783 -10.03 -6.28 0.05
N ASN A 784 -9.94 -7.51 0.56
CA ASN A 784 -9.84 -8.69 -0.30
C ASN A 784 -11.16 -8.93 -1.04
N GLN A 785 -12.29 -8.85 -0.36
CA GLN A 785 -13.58 -9.05 -1.01
C GLN A 785 -13.77 -7.99 -2.11
N PHE A 786 -13.71 -6.71 -1.77
CA PHE A 786 -13.86 -5.61 -2.74
C PHE A 786 -12.90 -5.70 -3.95
N ARG A 787 -11.67 -6.20 -3.74
CA ARG A 787 -10.69 -6.42 -4.81
C ARG A 787 -11.06 -7.57 -5.75
N TYR A 788 -11.60 -8.67 -5.23
CA TYR A 788 -11.88 -9.90 -6.00
C TYR A 788 -13.35 -10.07 -6.40
N GLY A 789 -14.23 -9.14 -6.02
CA GLY A 789 -15.68 -9.19 -6.27
C GLY A 789 -16.42 -9.83 -5.10
#